data_AF-A0AAX6QWG6-F1
#
_entry.id   AF-A0AAX6QWG6-F1
#
_cell.length_a   1.000
_cell.length_b   1.000
_cell.length_c   1.000
_cell.angle_alpha   90.00
_cell.angle_beta   90.00
_cell.angle_gamma   90.00
#
_symmetry.space_group_name_H-M   'P 1'
#
loop_
_entity.id
_entity.type
_entity.pdbx_description
1 polymer ?
#
loop_
_entity_poly.entity_id
_entity_poly.type
_entity_poly.pdbx_seq_one_letter_code
_entity_poly.pdbx_strand_id
1 'polypeptide(L)'
;MASDEASQDTVRLQFKAMQELQHRRLQKQMEAKREKSLHLQSHADHQEGPSGVSDSLGLLLSGEQDLKSVFQQRVLEDEVQQLREELRETSDENGRLYKLLKERDFELKHLKKKIEEDRLAFTGTAGPAGDLVATKVVELSKRNRVLAAESEAARARVKQLSSRVQELERELQTALARLPAKGATDAGAKPTRPQMGDSTLLDTLEVKALQDRLVATNLKMSDLRNQVQAVKQELRVAQKVLASEVGEDVSVQQLLSSPGTWRGRAQQILVLQSKVRELEKRLGQSQSRSAGTASDQLSVHPDPRKLSPQERNLQRIRSLERERQEGWEKLAGERDALQGELEELKRKFEGARSRNKILSSEVKTLRGQMGTLAEKGRHDDELIDALMEQLKQLQETLSSLSLQEEKVRTSQRHQDQEAHSEAQRSSSLVAQLQAMVAEREAKVQQLELEVRQLGMQDRGAGEGSCRPEVNPTGPRLAGDQARSPGSTGDHAGRLGPSRAVSSLGHTLVESALTRPSLPSPHGTTPRFPDPEEQKGWQAQATEAKALWQAAEVERDRLGEFVTVLQRRVEDSSTRLLEAERELRAARQRSVVLEQQLEKVRLEPGRASARGRAGLPASSTRNNPTGSKKAPSSAPMSNVPVESQVEELTARLAVQVEENELLRTALGSALRGKEEDFRVYHETLAQVKGVFLQALRQQRTDGH
;
A
#
# COMPACT_ATOMS: atom_id res chain seq x y z
N MET A 1 4.31 29.12 -8.91
CA MET A 1 3.57 30.34 -9.30
C MET A 1 2.73 30.08 -10.55
N ALA A 2 3.31 29.89 -11.74
CA ALA A 2 2.55 29.64 -12.97
C ALA A 2 1.73 28.33 -12.99
N SER A 3 2.15 27.28 -12.27
CA SER A 3 1.38 26.03 -12.15
C SER A 3 0.14 26.15 -11.27
N ASP A 4 0.19 27.02 -10.26
CA ASP A 4 -0.92 27.20 -9.32
C ASP A 4 -2.03 28.04 -9.95
N GLU A 5 -1.69 29.04 -10.77
CA GLU A 5 -2.67 29.80 -11.56
C GLU A 5 -3.40 28.91 -12.57
N ALA A 6 -2.70 28.03 -13.28
CA ALA A 6 -3.32 27.10 -14.22
C ALA A 6 -4.29 26.12 -13.52
N SER A 7 -3.97 25.69 -12.30
CA SER A 7 -4.85 24.84 -11.50
C SER A 7 -6.10 25.57 -11.00
N GLN A 8 -5.96 26.85 -10.60
CA GLN A 8 -7.09 27.69 -10.18
C GLN A 8 -8.02 28.03 -11.34
N ASP A 9 -7.47 28.29 -12.52
CA ASP A 9 -8.27 28.57 -13.72
C ASP A 9 -9.05 27.33 -14.20
N THR A 10 -8.47 26.14 -14.03
CA THR A 10 -9.17 24.87 -14.30
C THR A 10 -10.38 24.70 -13.37
N VAL A 11 -10.23 24.99 -12.07
CA VAL A 11 -11.32 24.91 -11.09
C VAL A 11 -12.39 25.97 -11.36
N ARG A 12 -12.00 27.18 -11.77
CA ARG A 12 -12.94 28.24 -12.19
C ARG A 12 -13.74 27.85 -13.42
N LEU A 13 -13.10 27.23 -14.42
CA LEU A 13 -13.81 26.70 -15.60
C LEU A 13 -14.80 25.60 -15.22
N GLN A 14 -14.41 24.67 -14.34
CA GLN A 14 -15.28 23.60 -13.87
C GLN A 14 -16.49 24.16 -13.09
N PHE A 15 -16.28 25.18 -12.26
CA PHE A 15 -17.36 25.85 -11.53
C PHE A 15 -18.32 26.61 -12.47
N LYS A 16 -17.80 27.28 -13.49
CA LYS A 16 -18.61 27.97 -14.50
C LYS A 16 -19.45 26.98 -15.32
N ALA A 17 -18.87 25.86 -15.73
CA ALA A 17 -19.59 24.79 -16.42
C ALA A 17 -20.72 24.18 -15.56
N MET A 18 -20.49 24.05 -14.25
CA MET A 18 -21.51 23.59 -13.31
C MET A 18 -22.68 24.58 -13.19
N GLN A 19 -22.39 25.90 -13.12
CA GLN A 19 -23.43 26.93 -13.09
C GLN A 19 -24.25 26.96 -14.39
N GLU A 20 -23.60 26.83 -15.55
CA GLU A 20 -24.29 26.77 -16.85
C GLU A 20 -25.18 25.54 -16.96
N LEU A 21 -24.76 24.39 -16.43
CA LEU A 21 -25.58 23.18 -16.38
C LEU A 21 -26.82 23.35 -15.49
N GLN A 22 -26.68 24.02 -14.33
CA GLN A 22 -27.82 24.33 -13.47
C GLN A 22 -28.80 25.31 -14.12
N HIS A 23 -28.28 26.35 -14.80
CA HIS A 23 -29.12 27.28 -15.57
C HIS A 23 -29.88 26.58 -16.70
N ARG A 24 -29.21 25.70 -17.47
CA ARG A 24 -29.88 24.89 -18.50
C ARG A 24 -30.97 23.98 -17.93
N ARG A 25 -30.72 23.35 -16.78
CA ARG A 25 -31.72 22.50 -16.11
C ARG A 25 -32.94 23.31 -15.68
N LEU A 26 -32.73 24.51 -15.13
CA LEU A 26 -33.81 25.42 -14.74
C LEU A 26 -34.60 25.91 -15.96
N GLN A 27 -33.91 26.27 -17.04
CA GLN A 27 -34.53 26.71 -18.29
C GLN A 27 -35.40 25.60 -18.91
N LYS A 28 -34.89 24.36 -18.99
CA LYS A 28 -35.67 23.20 -19.47
C LYS A 28 -36.90 22.92 -18.61
N GLN A 29 -36.82 23.11 -17.29
CA GLN A 29 -38.00 22.97 -16.43
C GLN A 29 -39.04 24.08 -16.69
N MET A 30 -38.59 25.31 -16.98
CA MET A 30 -39.49 26.41 -17.33
C MET A 30 -40.14 26.20 -18.70
N GLU A 31 -39.40 25.69 -19.68
CA GLU A 31 -39.91 25.30 -21.00
C GLU A 31 -40.93 24.16 -20.88
N ALA A 32 -40.61 23.08 -20.16
CA ALA A 32 -41.54 21.97 -19.92
C ALA A 32 -42.81 22.40 -19.17
N LYS A 33 -42.73 23.39 -18.26
CA LYS A 33 -43.90 23.98 -17.62
C LYS A 33 -44.74 24.83 -18.58
N ARG A 34 -44.09 25.58 -19.48
CA ARG A 34 -44.78 26.34 -20.55
C ARG A 34 -45.47 25.41 -21.54
N GLU A 35 -44.81 24.35 -21.98
CA GLU A 35 -45.39 23.33 -22.88
C GLU A 35 -46.58 22.62 -22.24
N LYS A 36 -46.49 22.24 -20.95
CA LYS A 36 -47.63 21.68 -20.22
C LYS A 36 -48.80 22.67 -20.13
N SER A 37 -48.51 23.95 -19.90
CA SER A 37 -49.55 24.99 -19.85
C SER A 37 -50.22 25.20 -21.21
N LEU A 38 -49.44 25.18 -22.30
CA LEU A 38 -49.95 25.25 -23.67
C LEU A 38 -50.77 24.01 -24.04
N HIS A 39 -50.37 22.82 -23.56
CA HIS A 39 -51.11 21.59 -23.82
C HIS A 39 -52.48 21.57 -23.09
N LEU A 40 -52.53 22.10 -21.86
CA LEU A 40 -53.77 22.32 -21.12
C LEU A 40 -54.68 23.36 -21.80
N GLN A 41 -54.10 24.39 -22.42
CA GLN A 41 -54.85 25.41 -23.15
C GLN A 41 -55.41 24.88 -24.48
N SER A 42 -54.63 24.06 -25.22
CA SER A 42 -55.08 23.39 -26.45
C SER A 42 -56.21 22.38 -26.24
N HIS A 43 -56.36 21.84 -25.03
CA HIS A 43 -57.42 20.88 -24.70
C HIS A 43 -58.74 21.56 -24.28
N ALA A 44 -58.69 22.85 -23.92
CA ALA A 44 -59.85 23.66 -23.57
C ALA A 44 -60.53 24.29 -24.80
N ASP A 45 -59.77 24.62 -25.85
CA ASP A 45 -60.28 25.26 -27.08
C ASP A 45 -61.04 24.30 -28.03
N HIS A 46 -61.16 23.01 -27.69
CA HIS A 46 -61.91 22.02 -28.47
C HIS A 46 -63.32 21.71 -27.92
N GLN A 47 -63.82 22.46 -26.94
CA GLN A 47 -65.22 22.38 -26.47
C GLN A 47 -65.91 23.75 -26.48
N GLU A 48 -66.19 24.31 -27.66
CA GLU A 48 -67.24 25.31 -27.82
C GLU A 48 -68.09 25.07 -29.10
N GLY A 49 -69.32 24.55 -28.90
CA GLY A 49 -70.55 24.70 -29.71
C GLY A 49 -70.64 24.10 -31.14
N PRO A 50 -71.87 23.89 -31.72
CA PRO A 50 -73.18 24.41 -31.29
C PRO A 50 -74.33 23.36 -31.21
N SER A 51 -75.41 23.78 -30.54
CA SER A 51 -76.74 23.14 -30.45
C SER A 51 -77.33 22.62 -31.77
N GLY A 52 -78.06 21.50 -31.70
CA GLY A 52 -79.00 21.06 -32.73
C GLY A 52 -79.80 19.81 -32.30
N VAL A 53 -81.09 19.99 -32.05
CA VAL A 53 -82.09 18.97 -31.68
C VAL A 53 -82.27 17.93 -32.80
N SER A 54 -82.38 16.63 -32.48
CA SER A 54 -83.38 15.73 -33.10
C SER A 54 -83.47 14.38 -32.39
N ASP A 55 -84.71 13.98 -32.14
CA ASP A 55 -85.22 12.81 -31.45
C ASP A 55 -84.98 11.44 -32.11
N SER A 56 -85.15 10.41 -31.27
CA SER A 56 -85.65 9.05 -31.58
C SER A 56 -84.73 8.07 -32.32
N LEU A 57 -84.00 7.21 -31.56
CA LEU A 57 -83.68 5.79 -31.90
C LEU A 57 -82.75 5.17 -30.83
N GLY A 58 -83.31 4.78 -29.67
CA GLY A 58 -82.54 4.36 -28.49
C GLY A 58 -82.71 2.91 -28.03
N LEU A 59 -83.22 1.97 -28.83
CA LEU A 59 -83.61 0.63 -28.32
C LEU A 59 -83.10 -0.61 -29.09
N LEU A 60 -82.28 -0.46 -30.13
CA LEU A 60 -81.67 -1.63 -30.82
C LEU A 60 -80.13 -1.66 -30.82
N LEU A 61 -79.46 -0.66 -30.25
CA LEU A 61 -77.99 -0.60 -30.14
C LEU A 61 -77.43 -1.07 -28.79
N SER A 62 -78.27 -1.25 -27.75
CA SER A 62 -77.79 -1.63 -26.41
C SER A 62 -77.28 -3.07 -26.31
N GLY A 63 -77.86 -4.03 -27.06
CA GLY A 63 -77.46 -5.44 -26.98
C GLY A 63 -76.09 -5.76 -27.58
N GLU A 64 -75.66 -5.04 -28.63
CA GLU A 64 -74.32 -5.21 -29.22
C GLU A 64 -73.23 -4.42 -28.50
N GLN A 65 -73.59 -3.30 -27.88
CA GLN A 65 -72.68 -2.52 -27.04
C GLN A 65 -72.37 -3.24 -25.72
N ASP A 66 -73.34 -3.94 -25.13
CA ASP A 66 -73.12 -4.74 -23.93
C ASP A 66 -72.18 -5.94 -24.17
N LEU A 67 -72.28 -6.62 -25.31
CA LEU A 67 -71.35 -7.73 -25.64
C LEU A 67 -69.91 -7.24 -25.90
N LYS A 68 -69.76 -6.08 -26.55
CA LYS A 68 -68.44 -5.44 -26.73
C LYS A 68 -67.85 -4.95 -25.41
N SER A 69 -68.69 -4.40 -24.53
CA SER A 69 -68.32 -4.01 -23.17
C SER A 69 -67.84 -5.20 -22.34
N VAL A 70 -68.60 -6.31 -22.36
CA VAL A 70 -68.23 -7.55 -21.65
C VAL A 70 -66.95 -8.18 -22.21
N PHE A 71 -66.75 -8.14 -23.53
CA PHE A 71 -65.51 -8.63 -24.15
C PHE A 71 -64.31 -7.75 -23.79
N GLN A 72 -64.45 -6.43 -23.87
CA GLN A 72 -63.40 -5.49 -23.43
C GLN A 72 -63.08 -5.66 -21.95
N GLN A 73 -64.10 -5.84 -21.11
CA GLN A 73 -63.91 -6.07 -19.69
C GLN A 73 -63.19 -7.40 -19.41
N ARG A 74 -63.50 -8.47 -20.15
CA ARG A 74 -62.78 -9.75 -20.05
C ARG A 74 -61.32 -9.63 -20.48
N VAL A 75 -61.04 -8.93 -21.58
CA VAL A 75 -59.66 -8.69 -22.05
C VAL A 75 -58.87 -7.88 -21.01
N LEU A 76 -59.48 -6.85 -20.41
CA LEU A 76 -58.85 -6.08 -19.34
C LEU A 76 -58.64 -6.93 -18.07
N GLU A 77 -59.57 -7.82 -17.73
CA GLU A 77 -59.41 -8.76 -16.62
C GLU A 77 -58.26 -9.75 -16.86
N ASP A 78 -58.12 -10.25 -18.08
CA ASP A 78 -57.01 -11.13 -18.49
C ASP A 78 -55.66 -10.39 -18.46
N GLU A 79 -55.60 -9.15 -18.94
CA GLU A 79 -54.41 -8.28 -18.86
C GLU A 79 -54.03 -7.99 -17.40
N VAL A 80 -55.00 -7.67 -16.55
CA VAL A 80 -54.76 -7.46 -15.11
C VAL A 80 -54.25 -8.74 -14.45
N GLN A 81 -54.73 -9.91 -14.88
CA GLN A 81 -54.28 -11.19 -14.37
C GLN A 81 -52.84 -11.51 -14.83
N GLN A 82 -52.49 -11.20 -16.08
CA GLN A 82 -51.12 -11.32 -16.58
C GLN A 82 -50.15 -10.40 -15.84
N LEU A 83 -50.52 -9.13 -15.66
CA LEU A 83 -49.70 -8.17 -14.90
C LEU A 83 -49.49 -8.61 -13.44
N ARG A 84 -50.49 -9.26 -12.83
CA ARG A 84 -50.35 -9.85 -11.48
C ARG A 84 -49.39 -11.03 -11.46
N GLU A 85 -49.39 -11.87 -12.49
CA GLU A 85 -48.45 -12.99 -12.63
C GLU A 85 -47.02 -12.47 -12.83
N GLU A 86 -46.82 -11.51 -13.73
CA GLU A 86 -45.52 -10.87 -13.96
C GLU A 86 -45.00 -10.17 -12.69
N LEU A 87 -45.88 -9.51 -11.93
CA LEU A 87 -45.51 -8.90 -10.65
C LEU A 87 -45.09 -9.97 -9.62
N ARG A 88 -45.71 -11.14 -9.63
CA ARG A 88 -45.34 -12.28 -8.78
C ARG A 88 -43.98 -12.83 -9.17
N GLU A 89 -43.76 -13.11 -10.45
CA GLU A 89 -42.51 -13.65 -10.99
C GLU A 89 -41.33 -12.71 -10.75
N THR A 90 -41.52 -11.41 -10.97
CA THR A 90 -40.50 -10.39 -10.69
C THR A 90 -40.22 -10.25 -9.20
N SER A 91 -41.22 -10.42 -8.34
CA SER A 91 -41.03 -10.46 -6.89
C SER A 91 -40.21 -11.69 -6.45
N ASP A 92 -40.50 -12.86 -7.03
CA ASP A 92 -39.76 -14.10 -6.77
C ASP A 92 -38.31 -14.03 -7.28
N GLU A 93 -38.10 -13.42 -8.44
CA GLU A 93 -36.75 -13.19 -9.00
C GLU A 93 -35.97 -12.19 -8.14
N ASN A 94 -36.59 -11.08 -7.73
CA ASN A 94 -35.99 -10.15 -6.77
C ASN A 94 -35.61 -10.86 -5.46
N GLY A 95 -36.47 -11.75 -4.95
CA GLY A 95 -36.18 -12.57 -3.78
C GLY A 95 -34.95 -13.47 -3.96
N ARG A 96 -34.78 -14.09 -5.14
CA ARG A 96 -33.61 -14.89 -5.50
C ARG A 96 -32.34 -14.03 -5.59
N LEU A 97 -32.42 -12.87 -6.25
CA LEU A 97 -31.31 -11.93 -6.37
C LEU A 97 -30.85 -11.40 -5.00
N TYR A 98 -31.77 -11.08 -4.09
CA TYR A 98 -31.41 -10.68 -2.73
C TYR A 98 -30.69 -11.78 -1.94
N LYS A 99 -31.07 -13.05 -2.13
CA LYS A 99 -30.35 -14.19 -1.53
C LYS A 99 -28.92 -14.30 -2.08
N LEU A 100 -28.77 -14.24 -3.40
CA LEU A 100 -27.46 -14.30 -4.05
C LEU A 100 -26.55 -13.14 -3.64
N LEU A 101 -27.11 -11.92 -3.53
CA LEU A 101 -26.38 -10.75 -3.04
C LEU A 101 -25.85 -10.97 -1.62
N LYS A 102 -26.69 -11.50 -0.71
CA LYS A 102 -26.28 -11.82 0.67
C LYS A 102 -25.17 -12.87 0.71
N GLU A 103 -25.22 -13.89 -0.14
CA GLU A 103 -24.16 -14.90 -0.25
C GLU A 103 -22.84 -14.28 -0.73
N ARG A 104 -22.89 -13.45 -1.78
CA ARG A 104 -21.71 -12.74 -2.30
C ARG A 104 -21.13 -11.75 -1.28
N ASP A 105 -21.98 -11.06 -0.53
CA ASP A 105 -21.55 -10.15 0.55
C ASP A 105 -20.85 -10.90 1.68
N PHE A 106 -21.33 -12.10 2.01
CA PHE A 106 -20.66 -12.97 2.99
C PHE A 106 -19.29 -13.44 2.49
N GLU A 107 -19.21 -13.85 1.22
CA GLU A 107 -17.97 -14.25 0.57
C GLU A 107 -16.96 -13.08 0.51
N LEU A 108 -17.41 -11.88 0.17
CA LEU A 108 -16.58 -10.67 0.19
C LEU A 108 -16.06 -10.35 1.59
N LYS A 109 -16.89 -10.49 2.63
CA LYS A 109 -16.46 -10.32 4.03
C LYS A 109 -15.41 -11.35 4.41
N HIS A 110 -15.60 -12.61 4.01
CA HIS A 110 -14.65 -13.68 4.28
C HIS A 110 -13.32 -13.45 3.57
N LEU A 111 -13.34 -13.12 2.28
CA LEU A 111 -12.13 -12.81 1.51
C LEU A 111 -11.39 -11.59 2.06
N LYS A 112 -12.11 -10.53 2.45
CA LYS A 112 -11.49 -9.36 3.12
C LYS A 112 -10.82 -9.75 4.44
N LYS A 113 -11.47 -10.59 5.25
CA LYS A 113 -10.88 -11.10 6.50
C LYS A 113 -9.60 -11.90 6.22
N LYS A 114 -9.63 -12.78 5.22
CA LYS A 114 -8.46 -13.57 4.81
C LYS A 114 -7.31 -12.68 4.30
N ILE A 115 -7.60 -11.68 3.47
CA ILE A 115 -6.60 -10.70 3.02
C ILE A 115 -5.99 -9.96 4.20
N GLU A 116 -6.79 -9.58 5.21
CA GLU A 116 -6.29 -8.89 6.40
C GLU A 116 -5.44 -9.82 7.28
N GLU A 117 -5.81 -11.09 7.44
CA GLU A 117 -5.02 -12.11 8.12
C GLU A 117 -3.70 -12.39 7.40
N ASP A 118 -3.73 -12.58 6.08
CA ASP A 118 -2.55 -12.77 5.23
C ASP A 118 -1.67 -11.52 5.24
N ARG A 119 -2.28 -10.32 5.25
CA ARG A 119 -1.57 -9.06 5.45
C ARG A 119 -0.90 -9.05 6.82
N LEU A 120 -1.57 -9.40 7.90
CA LEU A 120 -0.96 -9.44 9.23
C LEU A 120 0.21 -10.45 9.30
N ALA A 121 0.07 -11.61 8.64
CA ALA A 121 1.13 -12.62 8.53
C ALA A 121 2.33 -12.13 7.69
N PHE A 122 2.07 -11.43 6.58
CA PHE A 122 3.10 -10.93 5.66
C PHE A 122 3.77 -9.63 6.13
N THR A 123 3.00 -8.73 6.76
CA THR A 123 3.49 -7.40 7.12
C THR A 123 4.33 -7.43 8.40
N GLY A 124 4.31 -8.50 9.21
CA GLY A 124 5.29 -8.73 10.30
C GLY A 124 5.60 -7.50 11.18
N THR A 125 4.65 -6.60 11.37
CA THR A 125 4.90 -5.27 11.97
C THR A 125 4.02 -5.01 13.19
N ALA A 126 3.38 -6.04 13.73
CA ALA A 126 2.72 -5.99 15.02
C ALA A 126 2.77 -7.36 15.71
N GLY A 127 3.95 -7.74 16.20
CA GLY A 127 4.12 -8.91 17.07
C GLY A 127 5.56 -9.41 17.17
N PRO A 128 5.92 -10.11 18.26
CA PRO A 128 7.30 -10.56 18.54
C PRO A 128 7.90 -11.47 17.45
N ALA A 129 7.08 -12.13 16.63
CA ALA A 129 7.54 -12.94 15.50
C ALA A 129 8.00 -12.10 14.29
N GLY A 130 7.37 -10.96 14.03
CA GLY A 130 7.73 -10.05 12.94
C GLY A 130 9.06 -9.33 13.19
N ASP A 131 9.29 -8.91 14.44
CA ASP A 131 10.57 -8.36 14.89
C ASP A 131 11.70 -9.40 14.80
N LEU A 132 11.41 -10.68 15.05
CA LEU A 132 12.38 -11.76 14.91
C LEU A 132 12.80 -12.00 13.45
N VAL A 133 11.86 -11.90 12.50
CA VAL A 133 12.18 -12.02 11.07
C VAL A 133 12.96 -10.79 10.58
N ALA A 134 12.55 -9.58 10.97
CA ALA A 134 13.26 -8.35 10.60
C ALA A 134 14.69 -8.31 11.16
N THR A 135 14.87 -8.70 12.42
CA THR A 135 16.21 -8.84 13.02
C THR A 135 17.03 -9.93 12.33
N LYS A 136 16.43 -11.06 11.95
CA LYS A 136 17.12 -12.12 11.21
C LYS A 136 17.54 -11.68 9.81
N VAL A 137 16.70 -10.94 9.09
CA VAL A 137 17.04 -10.38 7.77
C VAL A 137 18.22 -9.41 7.89
N VAL A 138 18.23 -8.55 8.91
CA VAL A 138 19.36 -7.63 9.16
C VAL A 138 20.62 -8.40 9.56
N GLU A 139 20.52 -9.42 10.40
CA GLU A 139 21.64 -10.28 10.80
C GLU A 139 22.23 -11.02 9.61
N LEU A 140 21.38 -11.64 8.77
CA LEU A 140 21.80 -12.31 7.55
C LEU A 140 22.41 -11.33 6.55
N SER A 141 21.86 -10.12 6.42
CA SER A 141 22.42 -9.07 5.56
C SER A 141 23.80 -8.60 6.05
N LYS A 142 23.99 -8.46 7.37
CA LYS A 142 25.30 -8.14 7.97
C LYS A 142 26.30 -9.27 7.73
N ARG A 143 25.90 -10.53 7.92
CA ARG A 143 26.73 -11.71 7.61
C ARG A 143 27.10 -11.76 6.13
N ASN A 144 26.17 -11.45 5.23
CA ASN A 144 26.40 -11.46 3.79
C ASN A 144 27.43 -10.38 3.38
N ARG A 145 27.37 -9.18 4.00
CA ARG A 145 28.40 -8.14 3.79
C ARG A 145 29.78 -8.55 4.28
N VAL A 146 29.87 -9.22 5.44
CA VAL A 146 31.15 -9.72 5.97
C VAL A 146 31.72 -10.81 5.05
N LEU A 147 30.90 -11.78 4.63
CA LEU A 147 31.31 -12.82 3.69
C LEU A 147 31.74 -12.24 2.33
N ALA A 148 31.06 -11.20 1.84
CA ALA A 148 31.48 -10.49 0.63
C ALA A 148 32.87 -9.87 0.80
N ALA A 149 33.12 -9.15 1.89
CA ALA A 149 34.42 -8.55 2.19
C ALA A 149 35.53 -9.61 2.36
N GLU A 150 35.24 -10.74 3.02
CA GLU A 150 36.17 -11.86 3.13
C GLU A 150 36.46 -12.49 1.77
N SER A 151 35.45 -12.62 0.89
CA SER A 151 35.63 -13.14 -0.47
C SER A 151 36.47 -12.21 -1.35
N GLU A 152 36.33 -10.90 -1.21
CA GLU A 152 37.16 -9.90 -1.90
C GLU A 152 38.61 -9.94 -1.40
N ALA A 153 38.81 -10.03 -0.08
CA ALA A 153 40.13 -10.20 0.52
C ALA A 153 40.79 -11.51 0.07
N ALA A 154 40.03 -12.61 -0.02
CA ALA A 154 40.51 -13.87 -0.55
C ALA A 154 40.88 -13.77 -2.04
N ARG A 155 40.05 -13.09 -2.86
CA ARG A 155 40.37 -12.81 -4.27
C ARG A 155 41.63 -11.97 -4.42
N ALA A 156 41.85 -10.98 -3.57
CA ALA A 156 43.07 -10.18 -3.56
C ALA A 156 44.31 -11.03 -3.23
N ARG A 157 44.22 -11.93 -2.24
CA ARG A 157 45.29 -12.88 -1.92
C ARG A 157 45.56 -13.86 -3.06
N VAL A 158 44.52 -14.34 -3.74
CA VAL A 158 44.67 -15.20 -4.92
C VAL A 158 45.38 -14.45 -6.05
N LYS A 159 45.03 -13.18 -6.30
CA LYS A 159 45.74 -12.34 -7.29
C LYS A 159 47.22 -12.16 -6.95
N GLN A 160 47.54 -11.95 -5.67
CA GLN A 160 48.92 -11.82 -5.21
C GLN A 160 49.70 -13.14 -5.33
N LEU A 161 49.06 -14.28 -5.03
CA LEU A 161 49.68 -15.59 -5.22
C LEU A 161 49.84 -15.91 -6.70
N SER A 162 48.88 -15.58 -7.56
CA SER A 162 48.99 -15.80 -9.01
C SER A 162 50.09 -14.95 -9.64
N SER A 163 50.28 -13.69 -9.21
CA SER A 163 51.41 -12.90 -9.69
C SER A 163 52.75 -13.50 -9.26
N ARG A 164 52.81 -14.03 -8.02
CA ARG A 164 54.01 -14.71 -7.52
C ARG A 164 54.29 -16.02 -8.27
N VAL A 165 53.25 -16.78 -8.63
CA VAL A 165 53.38 -17.99 -9.46
C VAL A 165 53.93 -17.62 -10.84
N GLN A 166 53.37 -16.59 -11.48
CA GLN A 166 53.85 -16.13 -12.78
C GLN A 166 55.30 -15.58 -12.72
N GLU A 167 55.73 -14.98 -11.62
CA GLU A 167 57.14 -14.62 -11.41
C GLU A 167 58.02 -15.86 -11.32
N LEU A 168 57.62 -16.86 -10.53
CA LEU A 168 58.35 -18.12 -10.36
C LEU A 168 58.39 -18.95 -11.67
N GLU A 169 57.34 -18.90 -12.48
CA GLU A 169 57.31 -19.51 -13.81
C GLU A 169 58.30 -18.84 -14.77
N ARG A 170 58.42 -17.51 -14.74
CA ARG A 170 59.43 -16.77 -15.51
C ARG A 170 60.85 -17.07 -15.01
N GLU A 171 61.05 -17.12 -13.70
CA GLU A 171 62.33 -17.54 -13.10
C GLU A 171 62.70 -18.99 -13.49
N LEU A 172 61.71 -19.88 -13.60
CA LEU A 172 61.91 -21.26 -14.05
C LEU A 172 62.22 -21.32 -15.55
N GLN A 173 61.48 -20.60 -16.40
CA GLN A 173 61.70 -20.57 -17.84
C GLN A 173 63.08 -20.02 -18.18
N THR A 174 63.52 -18.98 -17.46
CA THR A 174 64.89 -18.45 -17.58
C THR A 174 65.95 -19.41 -17.05
N ALA A 175 65.66 -20.22 -16.03
CA ALA A 175 66.56 -21.28 -15.55
C ALA A 175 66.62 -22.49 -16.50
N LEU A 176 65.49 -22.89 -17.12
CA LEU A 176 65.41 -23.97 -18.11
C LEU A 176 66.08 -23.59 -19.43
N ALA A 177 65.96 -22.34 -19.87
CA ALA A 177 66.71 -21.81 -21.02
C ALA A 177 68.24 -21.77 -20.79
N ARG A 178 68.69 -21.91 -19.53
CA ARG A 178 70.11 -22.00 -19.16
C ARG A 178 70.65 -23.43 -19.05
N LEU A 179 69.84 -24.47 -19.26
CA LEU A 179 70.27 -25.88 -19.24
C LEU A 179 70.33 -26.47 -20.67
N PRO A 180 71.37 -27.24 -21.03
CA PRO A 180 71.44 -27.94 -22.30
C PRO A 180 70.64 -29.27 -22.24
N ALA A 181 69.98 -29.59 -23.35
CA ALA A 181 69.07 -30.73 -23.51
C ALA A 181 69.76 -32.12 -23.44
N LYS A 182 69.20 -33.01 -22.60
CA LYS A 182 69.27 -34.49 -22.60
C LYS A 182 68.46 -34.95 -21.38
N GLY A 183 67.61 -35.97 -21.34
CA GLY A 183 67.29 -37.12 -22.19
C GLY A 183 66.55 -38.10 -21.25
N ALA A 184 65.60 -38.86 -21.80
CA ALA A 184 64.56 -39.65 -21.11
C ALA A 184 65.01 -40.82 -20.22
N THR A 185 64.00 -41.46 -19.59
CA THR A 185 63.92 -42.81 -18.93
C THR A 185 64.20 -42.87 -17.43
N ASP A 186 63.62 -43.73 -16.58
CA ASP A 186 62.35 -44.49 -16.46
C ASP A 186 62.45 -45.24 -15.10
N ALA A 187 61.31 -45.65 -14.51
CA ALA A 187 61.15 -46.60 -13.37
C ALA A 187 61.69 -46.19 -11.97
N GLY A 188 61.04 -46.48 -10.82
CA GLY A 188 59.85 -47.26 -10.50
C GLY A 188 59.87 -47.72 -9.02
N ALA A 189 58.69 -48.09 -8.50
CA ALA A 189 58.39 -48.85 -7.26
C ALA A 189 58.44 -48.10 -5.91
N LYS A 190 57.64 -48.43 -4.89
CA LYS A 190 56.26 -48.94 -4.62
C LYS A 190 56.14 -48.90 -3.06
N PRO A 191 54.94 -48.80 -2.45
CA PRO A 191 54.76 -48.39 -1.06
C PRO A 191 54.52 -49.56 -0.07
N THR A 192 54.78 -49.35 1.22
CA THR A 192 54.45 -50.31 2.29
C THR A 192 53.34 -49.78 3.21
N ARG A 193 52.40 -50.68 3.51
CA ARG A 193 51.14 -50.52 4.28
C ARG A 193 51.37 -50.34 5.80
N PRO A 194 50.36 -49.83 6.54
CA PRO A 194 50.43 -49.52 7.97
C PRO A 194 49.91 -50.67 8.86
N GLN A 195 50.34 -50.71 10.12
CA GLN A 195 49.71 -51.48 11.20
C GLN A 195 49.33 -50.56 12.35
N MET A 196 48.10 -50.74 12.83
CA MET A 196 47.36 -49.97 13.81
C MET A 196 46.96 -50.94 14.92
N GLY A 197 47.08 -50.52 16.18
CA GLY A 197 46.46 -51.23 17.29
C GLY A 197 47.24 -51.18 18.61
N ASP A 198 47.45 -49.99 19.18
CA ASP A 198 47.42 -49.73 20.64
C ASP A 198 47.52 -48.23 21.01
N SER A 199 47.14 -47.35 20.08
CA SER A 199 47.46 -45.91 20.13
C SER A 199 46.41 -45.08 20.89
N THR A 200 45.16 -45.53 21.04
CA THR A 200 44.03 -44.62 21.31
C THR A 200 44.03 -43.93 22.69
N LEU A 201 44.57 -44.54 23.75
CA LEU A 201 44.63 -43.91 25.08
C LEU A 201 45.89 -43.05 25.27
N LEU A 202 47.00 -43.46 24.68
CA LEU A 202 48.26 -42.70 24.68
C LEU A 202 48.13 -41.48 23.75
N ASP A 203 47.50 -41.66 22.58
CA ASP A 203 47.14 -40.61 21.63
C ASP A 203 46.30 -39.53 22.30
N THR A 204 45.36 -39.88 23.19
CA THR A 204 44.49 -38.88 23.82
C THR A 204 45.26 -37.97 24.80
N LEU A 205 46.28 -38.48 25.50
CA LEU A 205 47.13 -37.70 26.40
C LEU A 205 48.21 -36.93 25.63
N GLU A 206 48.80 -37.53 24.60
CA GLU A 206 49.75 -36.86 23.71
C GLU A 206 49.08 -35.75 22.89
N VAL A 207 47.85 -35.97 22.40
CA VAL A 207 47.06 -34.94 21.73
C VAL A 207 46.75 -33.79 22.67
N LYS A 208 46.46 -34.03 23.96
CA LYS A 208 46.30 -32.94 24.94
C LYS A 208 47.59 -32.18 25.20
N ALA A 209 48.72 -32.87 25.39
CA ALA A 209 50.02 -32.22 25.58
C ALA A 209 50.45 -31.41 24.34
N LEU A 210 50.17 -31.92 23.14
CA LEU A 210 50.40 -31.23 21.87
C LEU A 210 49.45 -30.03 21.71
N GLN A 211 48.19 -30.16 22.14
CA GLN A 211 47.22 -29.07 22.14
C GLN A 211 47.63 -27.94 23.09
N ASP A 212 48.07 -28.27 24.31
CA ASP A 212 48.55 -27.27 25.28
C ASP A 212 49.83 -26.60 24.78
N ARG A 213 50.74 -27.37 24.16
CA ARG A 213 51.95 -26.82 23.54
C ARG A 213 51.63 -25.94 22.32
N LEU A 214 50.60 -26.27 21.55
CA LEU A 214 50.09 -25.44 20.46
C LEU A 214 49.48 -24.13 21.00
N VAL A 215 48.71 -24.18 22.08
CA VAL A 215 48.16 -22.97 22.73
C VAL A 215 49.29 -22.10 23.28
N ALA A 216 50.27 -22.68 23.97
CA ALA A 216 51.41 -21.94 24.52
C ALA A 216 52.28 -21.30 23.41
N THR A 217 52.49 -21.99 22.30
CA THR A 217 53.23 -21.43 21.15
C THR A 217 52.43 -20.37 20.41
N ASN A 218 51.11 -20.53 20.28
CA ASN A 218 50.22 -19.51 19.71
C ASN A 218 50.19 -18.24 20.58
N LEU A 219 50.17 -18.39 21.91
CA LEU A 219 50.27 -17.25 22.83
C LEU A 219 51.59 -16.51 22.66
N LYS A 220 52.73 -17.23 22.65
CA LYS A 220 54.05 -16.64 22.36
C LYS A 220 54.12 -15.98 20.99
N MET A 221 53.49 -16.55 19.97
CA MET A 221 53.42 -15.97 18.63
C MET A 221 52.59 -14.67 18.63
N SER A 222 51.51 -14.61 19.43
CA SER A 222 50.74 -13.39 19.65
C SER A 222 51.56 -12.33 20.36
N ASP A 223 52.27 -12.68 21.43
CA ASP A 223 53.14 -11.75 22.17
C ASP A 223 54.27 -11.20 21.31
N LEU A 224 54.92 -12.04 20.51
CA LEU A 224 55.95 -11.61 19.55
C LEU A 224 55.38 -10.71 18.45
N ARG A 225 54.16 -10.99 17.95
CA ARG A 225 53.48 -10.09 17.01
C ARG A 225 53.24 -8.72 17.63
N ASN A 226 52.79 -8.69 18.89
CA ASN A 226 52.55 -7.45 19.63
C ASN A 226 53.86 -6.67 19.86
N GLN A 227 54.94 -7.33 20.26
CA GLN A 227 56.27 -6.72 20.41
C GLN A 227 56.78 -6.15 19.09
N VAL A 228 56.65 -6.90 17.99
CA VAL A 228 57.04 -6.41 16.65
C VAL A 228 56.22 -5.20 16.23
N GLN A 229 54.92 -5.14 16.58
CA GLN A 229 54.10 -3.96 16.34
C GLN A 229 54.53 -2.76 17.18
N ALA A 230 54.84 -2.97 18.47
CA ALA A 230 55.34 -1.93 19.36
C ALA A 230 56.66 -1.34 18.84
N VAL A 231 57.65 -2.19 18.51
CA VAL A 231 58.94 -1.76 17.97
C VAL A 231 58.77 -1.05 16.61
N LYS A 232 57.86 -1.52 15.75
CA LYS A 232 57.54 -0.81 14.49
C LYS A 232 56.94 0.58 14.74
N GLN A 233 56.11 0.72 15.76
CA GLN A 233 55.53 2.01 16.11
C GLN A 233 56.58 2.95 16.69
N GLU A 234 57.43 2.48 17.59
CA GLU A 234 58.58 3.24 18.12
C GLU A 234 59.53 3.66 16.99
N LEU A 235 59.82 2.77 16.03
CA LEU A 235 60.62 3.08 14.85
C LEU A 235 59.98 4.20 14.00
N ARG A 236 58.66 4.17 13.81
CA ARG A 236 57.95 5.25 13.09
C ARG A 236 58.01 6.58 13.84
N VAL A 237 57.90 6.56 15.16
CA VAL A 237 58.03 7.76 15.99
C VAL A 237 59.46 8.31 15.88
N ALA A 238 60.48 7.46 15.99
CA ALA A 238 61.87 7.86 15.81
C ALA A 238 62.15 8.43 14.41
N GLN A 239 61.58 7.83 13.36
CA GLN A 239 61.66 8.35 11.99
C GLN A 239 60.99 9.72 11.85
N LYS A 240 59.84 9.95 12.50
CA LYS A 240 59.17 11.26 12.50
C LYS A 240 59.99 12.33 13.21
N VAL A 241 60.56 12.01 14.38
CA VAL A 241 61.45 12.95 15.10
C VAL A 241 62.68 13.27 14.26
N LEU A 242 63.29 12.26 13.64
CA LEU A 242 64.43 12.47 12.75
C LEU A 242 64.06 13.32 11.52
N ALA A 243 62.89 13.09 10.93
CA ALA A 243 62.38 13.90 9.83
C ALA A 243 62.16 15.36 10.23
N SER A 244 61.70 15.64 11.46
CA SER A 244 61.59 17.02 11.95
C SER A 244 62.94 17.73 12.13
N GLU A 245 63.99 16.99 12.51
CA GLU A 245 65.35 17.52 12.70
C GLU A 245 66.11 17.71 11.38
N VAL A 246 65.86 16.84 10.40
CA VAL A 246 66.62 16.78 9.14
C VAL A 246 65.87 17.48 8.00
N GLY A 247 64.54 17.55 8.06
CA GLY A 247 63.65 17.99 6.99
C GLY A 247 62.92 16.81 6.34
N GLU A 248 61.67 17.02 5.92
CA GLU A 248 60.80 15.96 5.37
C GLU A 248 61.32 15.37 4.04
N ASP A 249 62.17 16.11 3.32
CA ASP A 249 62.68 15.75 2.00
C ASP A 249 64.00 14.94 2.00
N VAL A 250 64.55 14.64 3.18
CA VAL A 250 65.89 14.03 3.30
C VAL A 250 65.78 12.57 3.72
N SER A 251 66.18 11.67 2.82
CA SER A 251 66.10 10.23 3.10
C SER A 251 67.15 9.81 4.13
N VAL A 252 66.76 8.93 5.07
CA VAL A 252 67.66 8.38 6.10
C VAL A 252 68.89 7.69 5.47
N GLN A 253 68.75 7.11 4.28
CA GLN A 253 69.87 6.53 3.51
C GLN A 253 70.92 7.57 3.08
N GLN A 254 70.51 8.80 2.75
CA GLN A 254 71.45 9.87 2.39
C GLN A 254 72.26 10.36 3.60
N LEU A 255 71.67 10.38 4.80
CA LEU A 255 72.39 10.72 6.04
C LEU A 255 73.44 9.67 6.40
N LEU A 256 73.11 8.38 6.21
CA LEU A 256 74.06 7.28 6.42
C LEU A 256 75.20 7.28 5.40
N SER A 257 74.97 7.82 4.20
CA SER A 257 75.97 7.89 3.12
C SER A 257 77.00 9.01 3.33
N SER A 258 76.78 9.94 4.26
CA SER A 258 77.67 11.08 4.52
C SER A 258 77.67 11.48 6.00
N PRO A 259 78.19 10.62 6.90
CA PRO A 259 78.24 10.91 8.33
C PRO A 259 79.15 12.12 8.59
N GLY A 260 78.58 13.21 9.10
CA GLY A 260 79.31 14.41 9.56
C GLY A 260 79.20 15.66 8.68
N THR A 261 78.75 15.54 7.41
CA THR A 261 78.55 16.71 6.54
C THR A 261 77.17 17.34 6.73
N TRP A 262 76.21 16.56 7.25
CA TRP A 262 74.84 17.03 7.43
C TRP A 262 74.71 17.92 8.67
N ARG A 263 74.23 19.15 8.47
CA ARG A 263 73.82 20.06 9.56
C ARG A 263 72.30 20.01 9.67
N GLY A 264 71.77 19.87 10.88
CA GLY A 264 70.33 19.81 11.12
C GLY A 264 69.58 21.02 10.57
N ARG A 265 68.30 20.85 10.24
CA ARG A 265 67.43 21.91 9.70
C ARG A 265 67.45 23.16 10.56
N ALA A 266 67.38 23.00 11.88
CA ALA A 266 67.45 24.12 12.83
C ALA A 266 68.77 24.92 12.69
N GLN A 267 69.92 24.24 12.57
CA GLN A 267 71.19 24.90 12.33
C GLN A 267 71.27 25.55 10.95
N GLN A 268 70.73 24.90 9.92
CA GLN A 268 70.70 25.46 8.57
C GLN A 268 69.83 26.72 8.51
N ILE A 269 68.68 26.72 9.19
CA ILE A 269 67.81 27.89 9.35
C ILE A 269 68.56 29.00 10.08
N LEU A 270 69.25 28.72 11.19
CA LEU A 270 70.03 29.74 11.90
C LEU A 270 71.14 30.35 11.04
N VAL A 271 71.87 29.53 10.27
CA VAL A 271 72.91 30.02 9.35
C VAL A 271 72.30 30.86 8.22
N LEU A 272 71.17 30.43 7.64
CA LEU A 272 70.46 31.18 6.61
C LEU A 272 69.91 32.50 7.17
N GLN A 273 69.31 32.50 8.35
CA GLN A 273 68.84 33.72 9.02
C GLN A 273 70.00 34.68 9.34
N SER A 274 71.18 34.17 9.69
CA SER A 274 72.39 35.00 9.85
C SER A 274 72.83 35.60 8.52
N LYS A 275 72.84 34.80 7.44
CA LYS A 275 73.21 35.28 6.10
C LYS A 275 72.20 36.28 5.54
N VAL A 276 70.90 36.05 5.75
CA VAL A 276 69.84 36.99 5.35
C VAL A 276 70.02 38.31 6.08
N ARG A 277 70.23 38.31 7.40
CA ARG A 277 70.54 39.53 8.15
C ARG A 277 71.80 40.24 7.65
N GLU A 278 72.84 39.50 7.28
CA GLU A 278 74.06 40.08 6.70
C GLU A 278 73.83 40.66 5.30
N LEU A 279 73.07 39.95 4.45
CA LEU A 279 72.70 40.39 3.11
C LEU A 279 71.75 41.59 3.14
N GLU A 280 70.78 41.63 4.06
CA GLU A 280 69.92 42.78 4.33
C GLU A 280 70.75 43.97 4.78
N LYS A 281 71.75 43.76 5.66
CA LYS A 281 72.69 44.81 6.06
C LYS A 281 73.52 45.31 4.87
N ARG A 282 74.00 44.41 4.00
CA ARG A 282 74.73 44.77 2.77
C ARG A 282 73.84 45.46 1.74
N LEU A 283 72.58 45.05 1.61
CA LEU A 283 71.60 45.65 0.71
C LEU A 283 71.16 47.03 1.22
N GLY A 284 70.95 47.20 2.53
CA GLY A 284 70.73 48.51 3.14
C GLY A 284 71.93 49.45 2.96
N GLN A 285 73.15 48.91 3.02
CA GLN A 285 74.38 49.64 2.69
C GLN A 285 74.55 49.93 1.18
N SER A 286 74.00 49.10 0.31
CA SER A 286 74.02 49.29 -1.15
C SER A 286 72.91 50.22 -1.64
N GLN A 287 71.71 50.17 -1.04
CA GLN A 287 70.59 51.09 -1.33
C GLN A 287 70.90 52.51 -0.86
N SER A 288 71.61 52.67 0.26
CA SER A 288 72.15 53.97 0.68
C SER A 288 73.26 54.51 -0.24
N ARG A 289 73.84 53.67 -1.13
CA ARG A 289 74.78 54.08 -2.20
C ARG A 289 74.17 54.15 -3.60
N SER A 290 72.96 53.64 -3.80
CA SER A 290 72.31 53.44 -5.11
C SER A 290 71.03 54.28 -5.31
N ALA A 291 70.65 55.14 -4.37
CA ALA A 291 69.53 56.07 -4.50
C ALA A 291 69.89 57.30 -5.36
N GLY A 292 70.49 57.08 -6.53
CA GLY A 292 71.01 58.17 -7.34
C GLY A 292 71.28 57.85 -8.80
N THR A 293 70.52 56.98 -9.47
CA THR A 293 70.40 57.00 -10.96
C THR A 293 69.32 56.04 -11.49
N ALA A 294 68.43 56.55 -12.35
CA ALA A 294 67.57 55.88 -13.35
C ALA A 294 66.56 54.84 -12.80
N SER A 295 65.25 55.05 -12.71
CA SER A 295 64.27 55.60 -13.66
C SER A 295 64.49 55.20 -15.12
N ASP A 296 63.51 54.46 -15.63
CA ASP A 296 63.18 54.22 -17.03
C ASP A 296 63.85 53.00 -17.72
N GLN A 297 63.07 51.91 -17.90
CA GLN A 297 62.82 51.31 -19.22
C GLN A 297 61.91 50.05 -19.16
N LEU A 298 60.76 50.19 -19.84
CA LEU A 298 60.12 49.23 -20.76
C LEU A 298 59.19 48.11 -20.25
N SER A 299 57.90 48.41 -20.33
CA SER A 299 56.86 47.48 -20.78
C SER A 299 57.02 47.17 -22.27
N VAL A 300 57.24 45.92 -22.67
CA VAL A 300 56.85 45.40 -24.00
C VAL A 300 56.60 43.89 -23.90
N HIS A 301 55.41 43.47 -24.31
CA HIS A 301 55.03 42.07 -24.50
C HIS A 301 55.97 41.42 -25.55
N PRO A 302 56.75 40.36 -25.24
CA PRO A 302 57.70 39.84 -26.21
C PRO A 302 56.98 39.11 -27.34
N ASP A 303 57.34 39.48 -28.57
CA ASP A 303 56.82 38.92 -29.83
C ASP A 303 57.10 37.39 -29.91
N PRO A 304 56.08 36.53 -30.04
CA PRO A 304 56.20 35.06 -29.95
C PRO A 304 57.13 34.43 -31.01
N ARG A 305 57.47 35.16 -32.06
CA ARG A 305 58.33 34.67 -33.14
C ARG A 305 59.84 34.74 -32.83
N LYS A 306 60.27 35.50 -31.81
CA LYS A 306 61.69 35.67 -31.43
C LYS A 306 62.09 35.01 -30.11
N LEU A 307 61.20 34.21 -29.53
CA LEU A 307 61.48 33.51 -28.28
C LEU A 307 62.43 32.34 -28.49
N SER A 308 63.45 32.23 -27.65
CA SER A 308 64.33 31.07 -27.66
C SER A 308 63.52 29.79 -27.38
N PRO A 309 63.98 28.61 -27.82
CA PRO A 309 63.32 27.35 -27.51
C PRO A 309 63.06 27.14 -26.00
N GLN A 310 63.89 27.73 -25.14
CA GLN A 310 63.72 27.71 -23.69
C GLN A 310 62.56 28.60 -23.21
N GLU A 311 62.41 29.80 -23.77
CA GLU A 311 61.32 30.72 -23.44
C GLU A 311 59.95 30.19 -23.91
N ARG A 312 59.91 29.54 -25.08
CA ARG A 312 58.70 28.85 -25.57
C ARG A 312 58.28 27.69 -24.67
N ASN A 313 59.24 26.90 -24.19
CA ASN A 313 58.96 25.83 -23.23
C ASN A 313 58.44 26.37 -21.90
N LEU A 314 59.02 27.46 -21.37
CA LEU A 314 58.54 28.10 -20.15
C LEU A 314 57.11 28.64 -20.30
N GLN A 315 56.78 29.24 -21.44
CA GLN A 315 55.40 29.69 -21.72
C GLN A 315 54.42 28.52 -21.80
N ARG A 316 54.83 27.40 -22.41
CA ARG A 316 54.01 26.17 -22.46
C ARG A 316 53.80 25.53 -21.09
N ILE A 317 54.81 25.54 -20.22
CA ILE A 317 54.65 25.06 -18.84
C ILE A 317 53.65 25.96 -18.09
N ARG A 318 53.79 27.28 -18.20
CA ARG A 318 52.85 28.23 -17.58
C ARG A 318 51.42 28.14 -18.13
N SER A 319 51.23 27.78 -19.40
CA SER A 319 49.89 27.55 -19.95
C SER A 319 49.29 26.25 -19.39
N LEU A 320 50.06 25.17 -19.34
CA LEU A 320 49.63 23.90 -18.75
C LEU A 320 49.34 24.01 -17.25
N GLU A 321 50.11 24.81 -16.51
CA GLU A 321 49.86 25.11 -15.09
C GLU A 321 48.54 25.88 -14.92
N ARG A 322 48.28 26.88 -15.76
CA ARG A 322 47.00 27.61 -15.75
C ARG A 322 45.82 26.72 -16.12
N GLU A 323 45.93 25.91 -17.17
CA GLU A 323 44.88 24.97 -17.56
C GLU A 323 44.60 23.94 -16.46
N ARG A 324 45.65 23.44 -15.79
CA ARG A 324 45.49 22.58 -14.61
C ARG A 324 44.78 23.32 -13.48
N GLN A 325 45.20 24.54 -13.16
CA GLN A 325 44.61 25.34 -12.10
C GLN A 325 43.14 25.67 -12.39
N GLU A 326 42.80 26.09 -13.60
CA GLU A 326 41.42 26.32 -14.06
C GLU A 326 40.60 25.03 -14.02
N GLY A 327 41.19 23.88 -14.36
CA GLY A 327 40.54 22.57 -14.22
C GLY A 327 40.23 22.22 -12.76
N TRP A 328 41.17 22.48 -11.85
CA TRP A 328 40.96 22.31 -10.41
C TRP A 328 39.88 23.24 -9.86
N GLU A 329 39.86 24.50 -10.28
CA GLU A 329 38.84 25.49 -9.87
C GLU A 329 37.44 25.12 -10.38
N LYS A 330 37.32 24.63 -11.62
CA LYS A 330 36.05 24.11 -12.16
C LYS A 330 35.55 22.91 -11.36
N LEU A 331 36.41 21.91 -11.12
CA LEU A 331 36.06 20.74 -10.32
C LEU A 331 35.71 21.10 -8.86
N ALA A 332 36.40 22.08 -8.28
CA ALA A 332 36.08 22.58 -6.94
C ALA A 332 34.70 23.28 -6.92
N GLY A 333 34.41 24.10 -7.93
CA GLY A 333 33.10 24.73 -8.09
C GLY A 333 31.96 23.70 -8.28
N GLU A 334 32.19 22.65 -9.08
CA GLU A 334 31.24 21.54 -9.26
C GLU A 334 31.01 20.78 -7.94
N ARG A 335 32.08 20.49 -7.19
CA ARG A 335 31.98 19.89 -5.86
C ARG A 335 31.11 20.74 -4.93
N ASP A 336 31.35 22.05 -4.88
CA ASP A 336 30.63 22.96 -3.99
C ASP A 336 29.16 23.10 -4.39
N ALA A 337 28.87 23.16 -5.69
CA ALA A 337 27.51 23.15 -6.21
C ALA A 337 26.77 21.85 -5.83
N LEU A 338 27.39 20.69 -6.07
CA LEU A 338 26.82 19.38 -5.70
C LEU A 338 26.64 19.25 -4.18
N GLN A 339 27.55 19.81 -3.38
CA GLN A 339 27.42 19.83 -1.93
C GLN A 339 26.22 20.69 -1.50
N GLY A 340 26.01 21.85 -2.11
CA GLY A 340 24.84 22.70 -1.88
C GLY A 340 23.52 22.02 -2.26
N GLU A 341 23.46 21.34 -3.41
CA GLU A 341 22.30 20.56 -3.84
C GLU A 341 21.97 19.43 -2.85
N LEU A 342 23.00 18.74 -2.35
CA LEU A 342 22.87 17.69 -1.36
C LEU A 342 22.31 18.22 -0.04
N GLU A 343 22.78 19.38 0.43
CA GLU A 343 22.27 20.05 1.62
C GLU A 343 20.81 20.52 1.44
N GLU A 344 20.46 21.08 0.27
CA GLU A 344 19.08 21.48 -0.02
C GLU A 344 18.15 20.26 -0.07
N LEU A 345 18.59 19.16 -0.67
CA LEU A 345 17.81 17.91 -0.73
C LEU A 345 17.62 17.30 0.65
N LYS A 346 18.65 17.34 1.51
CA LYS A 346 18.52 16.96 2.93
C LYS A 346 17.47 17.81 3.65
N ARG A 347 17.48 19.13 3.46
CA ARG A 347 16.47 20.03 4.05
C ARG A 347 15.05 19.71 3.54
N LYS A 348 14.89 19.44 2.24
CA LYS A 348 13.61 19.00 1.66
C LYS A 348 13.14 17.66 2.26
N PHE A 349 14.05 16.71 2.46
CA PHE A 349 13.75 15.43 3.08
C PHE A 349 13.35 15.57 4.55
N GLU A 350 14.04 16.40 5.33
CA GLU A 350 13.67 16.71 6.72
C GLU A 350 12.30 17.42 6.80
N GLY A 351 12.02 18.34 5.88
CA GLY A 351 10.71 18.98 5.72
C GLY A 351 9.61 17.98 5.34
N ALA A 352 9.88 17.01 4.48
CA ALA A 352 8.95 15.92 4.17
C ALA A 352 8.74 14.99 5.37
N ARG A 353 9.80 14.65 6.09
CA ARG A 353 9.77 13.78 7.28
C ARG A 353 8.98 14.39 8.42
N SER A 354 9.16 15.68 8.69
CA SER A 354 8.38 16.41 9.71
C SER A 354 6.90 16.49 9.34
N ARG A 355 6.56 16.84 8.10
CA ARG A 355 5.17 16.80 7.61
C ARG A 355 4.55 15.41 7.74
N ASN A 356 5.27 14.36 7.36
CA ASN A 356 4.77 13.00 7.47
C ASN A 356 4.53 12.57 8.93
N LYS A 357 5.39 13.03 9.86
CA LYS A 357 5.19 12.82 11.31
C LYS A 357 3.92 13.51 11.83
N ILE A 358 3.69 14.75 11.41
CA ILE A 358 2.48 15.51 11.79
C ILE A 358 1.23 14.83 11.22
N LEU A 359 1.21 14.54 9.92
CA LEU A 359 0.10 13.83 9.26
C LEU A 359 -0.17 12.47 9.94
N SER A 360 0.86 11.72 10.30
CA SER A 360 0.70 10.46 11.03
C SER A 360 0.07 10.65 12.41
N SER A 361 0.41 11.74 13.11
CA SER A 361 -0.23 12.07 14.39
C SER A 361 -1.68 12.50 14.22
N GLU A 362 -2.00 13.30 13.19
CA GLU A 362 -3.37 13.69 12.86
C GLU A 362 -4.24 12.48 12.52
N VAL A 363 -3.73 11.55 11.70
CA VAL A 363 -4.42 10.30 11.37
C VAL A 363 -4.69 9.47 12.63
N LYS A 364 -3.75 9.43 13.58
CA LYS A 364 -3.98 8.72 14.86
C LYS A 364 -5.08 9.39 15.67
N THR A 365 -5.08 10.72 15.77
CA THR A 365 -6.13 11.49 16.46
C THR A 365 -7.49 11.29 15.81
N LEU A 366 -7.58 11.38 14.48
CA LEU A 366 -8.81 11.16 13.72
C LEU A 366 -9.35 9.74 13.88
N ARG A 367 -8.48 8.72 13.89
CA ARG A 367 -8.89 7.34 14.20
C ARG A 367 -9.44 7.23 15.62
N GLY A 368 -8.82 7.90 16.59
CA GLY A 368 -9.34 7.98 17.96
C GLY A 368 -10.74 8.60 18.01
N GLN A 369 -10.95 9.72 17.32
CA GLN A 369 -12.25 10.37 17.21
C GLN A 369 -13.30 9.47 16.53
N MET A 370 -12.94 8.82 15.42
CA MET A 370 -13.82 7.83 14.78
C MET A 370 -14.17 6.67 15.71
N GLY A 371 -13.21 6.19 16.52
CA GLY A 371 -13.45 5.18 17.54
C GLY A 371 -14.50 5.62 18.55
N THR A 372 -14.38 6.84 19.09
CA THR A 372 -15.37 7.37 20.03
C THR A 372 -16.75 7.58 19.40
N LEU A 373 -16.83 7.94 18.12
CA LEU A 373 -18.11 8.05 17.40
C LEU A 373 -18.74 6.67 17.16
N ALA A 374 -17.93 5.66 16.83
CA ALA A 374 -18.40 4.30 16.67
C ALA A 374 -18.90 3.72 18.01
N GLU A 375 -18.22 4.02 19.11
CA GLU A 375 -18.70 3.68 20.46
C GLU A 375 -20.03 4.35 20.75
N LYS A 376 -20.19 5.65 20.48
CA LYS A 376 -21.49 6.34 20.64
C LYS A 376 -22.59 5.68 19.82
N GLY A 377 -22.31 5.33 18.56
CA GLY A 377 -23.25 4.59 17.73
C GLY A 377 -23.68 3.25 18.34
N ARG A 378 -22.75 2.50 18.96
CA ARG A 378 -23.10 1.27 19.69
C ARG A 378 -24.00 1.52 20.89
N HIS A 379 -23.74 2.58 21.67
CA HIS A 379 -24.62 2.94 22.79
C HIS A 379 -26.02 3.37 22.31
N ASP A 380 -26.09 4.06 21.17
CA ASP A 380 -27.36 4.43 20.56
C ASP A 380 -28.12 3.17 20.06
N ASP A 381 -27.43 2.21 19.46
CA ASP A 381 -28.00 0.91 19.06
C ASP A 381 -28.52 0.13 20.28
N GLU A 382 -27.74 0.06 21.38
CA GLU A 382 -28.17 -0.57 22.64
C GLU A 382 -29.42 0.11 23.22
N LEU A 383 -29.50 1.44 23.13
CA LEU A 383 -30.68 2.20 23.55
C LEU A 383 -31.90 1.89 22.66
N ILE A 384 -31.70 1.80 21.34
CA ILE A 384 -32.76 1.44 20.40
C ILE A 384 -33.29 0.03 20.71
N ASP A 385 -32.40 -0.93 20.93
CA ASP A 385 -32.78 -2.31 21.29
C ASP A 385 -33.58 -2.35 22.60
N ALA A 386 -33.15 -1.60 23.61
CA ALA A 386 -33.88 -1.50 24.88
C ALA A 386 -35.29 -0.90 24.69
N LEU A 387 -35.41 0.14 23.86
CA LEU A 387 -36.71 0.75 23.54
C LEU A 387 -37.60 -0.18 22.71
N MET A 388 -37.03 -0.94 21.77
CA MET A 388 -37.77 -1.94 21.00
C MET A 388 -38.29 -3.07 21.88
N GLU A 389 -37.50 -3.53 22.85
CA GLU A 389 -37.92 -4.53 23.82
C GLU A 389 -39.07 -4.01 24.70
N GLN A 390 -39.00 -2.74 25.14
CA GLN A 390 -40.12 -2.10 25.86
C GLN A 390 -41.39 -2.00 25.01
N LEU A 391 -41.28 -1.64 23.73
CA LEU A 391 -42.42 -1.61 22.80
C LEU A 391 -43.04 -2.99 22.61
N LYS A 392 -42.20 -4.02 22.49
CA LYS A 392 -42.64 -5.41 22.37
C LYS A 392 -43.38 -5.88 23.63
N GLN A 393 -42.85 -5.59 24.81
CA GLN A 393 -43.52 -5.88 26.09
C GLN A 393 -44.88 -5.18 26.17
N LEU A 394 -44.96 -3.90 25.80
CA LEU A 394 -46.24 -3.19 25.76
C LEU A 394 -47.23 -3.83 24.77
N GLN A 395 -46.77 -4.24 23.58
CA GLN A 395 -47.62 -4.91 22.60
C GLN A 395 -48.12 -6.28 23.08
N GLU A 396 -47.28 -7.04 23.80
CA GLU A 396 -47.66 -8.29 24.45
C GLU A 396 -48.69 -8.07 25.56
N THR A 397 -48.51 -7.05 26.40
CA THR A 397 -49.49 -6.70 27.43
C THR A 397 -50.84 -6.28 26.82
N LEU A 398 -50.85 -5.45 25.78
CA LEU A 398 -52.08 -5.07 25.06
C LEU A 398 -52.76 -6.28 24.43
N SER A 399 -51.99 -7.19 23.83
CA SER A 399 -52.51 -8.41 23.24
C SER A 399 -53.12 -9.33 24.32
N SER A 400 -52.47 -9.46 25.49
CA SER A 400 -52.99 -10.22 26.62
C SER A 400 -54.28 -9.61 27.20
N LEU A 401 -54.36 -8.28 27.30
CA LEU A 401 -55.55 -7.55 27.73
C LEU A 401 -56.70 -7.72 26.73
N SER A 402 -56.42 -7.60 25.42
CA SER A 402 -57.41 -7.84 24.38
C SER A 402 -57.97 -9.26 24.45
N LEU A 403 -57.10 -10.27 24.64
CA LEU A 403 -57.50 -11.67 24.76
C LEU A 403 -58.33 -11.91 26.03
N GLN A 404 -58.00 -11.22 27.12
CA GLN A 404 -58.75 -11.26 28.37
C GLN A 404 -60.13 -10.59 28.22
N GLU A 405 -60.21 -9.41 27.60
CA GLU A 405 -61.48 -8.76 27.30
C GLU A 405 -62.38 -9.63 26.44
N GLU A 406 -61.82 -10.31 25.43
CA GLU A 406 -62.60 -11.19 24.56
C GLU A 406 -63.14 -12.41 25.33
N LYS A 407 -62.34 -13.01 26.22
CA LYS A 407 -62.81 -14.07 27.14
C LYS A 407 -63.91 -13.59 28.09
N VAL A 408 -63.81 -12.36 28.60
CA VAL A 408 -64.85 -11.77 29.46
C VAL A 408 -66.12 -11.51 28.64
N ARG A 409 -65.99 -10.98 27.42
CA ARG A 409 -67.12 -10.75 26.51
C ARG A 409 -67.82 -12.05 26.12
N THR A 410 -67.09 -13.12 25.83
CA THR A 410 -67.70 -14.42 25.52
C THR A 410 -68.38 -15.03 26.74
N SER A 411 -67.74 -14.97 27.91
CA SER A 411 -68.34 -15.43 29.17
C SER A 411 -69.62 -14.65 29.51
N GLN A 412 -69.62 -13.33 29.33
CA GLN A 412 -70.80 -12.48 29.52
C GLN A 412 -71.90 -12.84 28.52
N ARG A 413 -71.59 -13.01 27.24
CA ARG A 413 -72.57 -13.44 26.23
C ARG A 413 -73.19 -14.80 26.55
N HIS A 414 -72.41 -15.74 27.06
CA HIS A 414 -72.91 -17.04 27.52
C HIS A 414 -73.86 -16.87 28.71
N GLN A 415 -73.48 -16.08 29.72
CA GLN A 415 -74.35 -15.77 30.86
C GLN A 415 -75.65 -15.06 30.42
N ASP A 416 -75.56 -14.10 29.51
CA ASP A 416 -76.73 -13.38 28.98
C ASP A 416 -77.64 -14.32 28.18
N GLN A 417 -77.07 -15.27 27.41
CA GLN A 417 -77.83 -16.30 26.70
C GLN A 417 -78.51 -17.28 27.66
N GLU A 418 -77.81 -17.71 28.71
CA GLU A 418 -78.37 -18.56 29.77
C GLU A 418 -79.52 -17.86 30.47
N ALA A 419 -79.32 -16.62 30.93
CA ALA A 419 -80.34 -15.79 31.55
C ALA A 419 -81.53 -15.56 30.61
N HIS A 420 -81.30 -15.35 29.32
CA HIS A 420 -82.38 -15.23 28.33
C HIS A 420 -83.17 -16.53 28.19
N SER A 421 -82.49 -17.69 28.16
CA SER A 421 -83.15 -19.00 28.11
C SER A 421 -83.99 -19.29 29.35
N GLU A 422 -83.51 -18.89 30.53
CA GLU A 422 -84.26 -19.00 31.79
C GLU A 422 -85.44 -18.04 31.84
N ALA A 423 -85.25 -16.79 31.40
CA ALA A 423 -86.32 -15.81 31.27
C ALA A 423 -87.42 -16.30 30.32
N GLN A 424 -87.07 -16.89 29.17
CA GLN A 424 -88.02 -17.52 28.25
C GLN A 424 -88.80 -18.67 28.91
N ARG A 425 -88.14 -19.55 29.67
CA ARG A 425 -88.81 -20.64 30.42
C ARG A 425 -89.75 -20.10 31.50
N SER A 426 -89.34 -19.05 32.22
CA SER A 426 -90.18 -18.40 33.23
C SER A 426 -91.38 -17.71 32.57
N SER A 427 -91.19 -17.06 31.43
CA SER A 427 -92.24 -16.40 30.66
C SER A 427 -93.27 -17.41 30.13
N SER A 428 -92.82 -18.56 29.59
CA SER A 428 -93.74 -19.62 29.16
C SER A 428 -94.52 -20.21 30.34
N LEU A 429 -93.88 -20.41 31.49
CA LEU A 429 -94.55 -20.85 32.71
C LEU A 429 -95.57 -19.83 33.20
N VAL A 430 -95.22 -18.54 33.23
CA VAL A 430 -96.13 -17.46 33.61
C VAL A 430 -97.32 -17.39 32.65
N ALA A 431 -97.11 -17.51 31.34
CA ALA A 431 -98.19 -17.56 30.36
C ALA A 431 -99.12 -18.76 30.59
N GLN A 432 -98.57 -19.92 30.95
CA GLN A 432 -99.35 -21.12 31.28
C GLN A 432 -100.16 -20.92 32.58
N LEU A 433 -99.57 -20.32 33.61
CA LEU A 433 -100.27 -19.96 34.85
C LEU A 433 -101.38 -18.92 34.59
N GLN A 434 -101.11 -17.88 33.80
CA GLN A 434 -102.10 -16.87 33.41
C GLN A 434 -103.26 -17.49 32.63
N ALA A 435 -103.01 -18.43 31.72
CA ALA A 435 -104.06 -19.15 31.00
C ALA A 435 -104.94 -19.97 31.95
N MET A 436 -104.33 -20.68 32.93
CA MET A 436 -105.09 -21.39 33.96
C MET A 436 -105.88 -20.44 34.85
N VAL A 437 -105.32 -19.28 35.23
CA VAL A 437 -106.05 -18.27 36.01
C VAL A 437 -107.24 -17.74 35.20
N ALA A 438 -107.05 -17.39 33.93
CA ALA A 438 -108.14 -16.93 33.06
C ALA A 438 -109.23 -18.00 32.88
N GLU A 439 -108.87 -19.28 32.76
CA GLU A 439 -109.83 -20.39 32.73
C GLU A 439 -110.62 -20.48 34.05
N ARG A 440 -109.93 -20.37 35.19
CA ARG A 440 -110.55 -20.38 36.52
C ARG A 440 -111.44 -19.16 36.72
N GLU A 441 -111.01 -17.97 36.33
CA GLU A 441 -111.79 -16.73 36.38
C GLU A 441 -113.04 -16.82 35.50
N ALA A 442 -112.92 -17.34 34.28
CA ALA A 442 -114.08 -17.58 33.41
C ALA A 442 -115.07 -18.55 34.05
N LYS A 443 -114.57 -19.60 34.70
CA LYS A 443 -115.41 -20.56 35.43
C LYS A 443 -116.07 -19.92 36.66
N VAL A 444 -115.36 -19.05 37.38
CA VAL A 444 -115.93 -18.24 38.47
C VAL A 444 -117.02 -17.33 37.94
N GLN A 445 -116.80 -16.61 36.84
CA GLN A 445 -117.82 -15.76 36.23
C GLN A 445 -119.05 -16.56 35.79
N GLN A 446 -118.87 -17.76 35.25
CA GLN A 446 -119.96 -18.67 34.92
C GLN A 446 -120.74 -19.07 36.18
N LEU A 447 -120.05 -19.50 37.24
CA LEU A 447 -120.68 -19.84 38.52
C LEU A 447 -121.37 -18.63 39.17
N GLU A 448 -120.81 -17.43 39.06
CA GLU A 448 -121.44 -16.19 39.53
C GLU A 448 -122.72 -15.87 38.74
N LEU A 449 -122.75 -16.12 37.42
CA LEU A 449 -123.96 -15.98 36.61
C LEU A 449 -125.01 -17.02 37.00
N GLU A 450 -124.60 -18.26 37.28
CA GLU A 450 -125.49 -19.31 37.80
C GLU A 450 -126.04 -18.93 39.19
N VAL A 451 -125.21 -18.41 40.09
CA VAL A 451 -125.63 -17.90 41.41
C VAL A 451 -126.57 -16.69 41.27
N ARG A 452 -126.30 -15.76 40.34
CA ARG A 452 -127.21 -14.64 40.03
C ARG A 452 -128.55 -15.12 39.48
N GLN A 453 -128.56 -16.18 38.68
CA GLN A 453 -129.79 -16.81 38.17
C GLN A 453 -130.56 -17.55 39.28
N LEU A 454 -129.86 -18.16 40.24
CA LEU A 454 -130.44 -18.80 41.42
C LEU A 454 -130.86 -17.80 42.52
N GLY A 455 -130.30 -16.59 42.52
CA GLY A 455 -130.62 -15.50 43.45
C GLY A 455 -131.83 -14.65 43.05
N MET A 456 -132.52 -14.95 41.93
CA MET A 456 -133.75 -14.26 41.51
C MET A 456 -135.04 -14.85 42.12
N GLN A 457 -134.93 -15.47 43.31
CA GLN A 457 -136.02 -15.81 44.24
C GLN A 457 -135.61 -15.46 45.69
N ASP A 458 -135.32 -14.19 46.00
CA ASP A 458 -135.87 -13.54 47.20
C ASP A 458 -135.60 -12.02 47.18
N ARG A 459 -136.56 -11.24 47.70
CA ARG A 459 -136.64 -9.78 47.64
C ARG A 459 -135.64 -9.07 48.56
N GLY A 460 -135.38 -7.78 48.27
CA GLY A 460 -135.18 -6.79 49.34
C GLY A 460 -134.53 -5.47 48.93
N ALA A 461 -135.33 -4.43 48.74
CA ALA A 461 -134.94 -3.03 48.53
C ALA A 461 -134.61 -2.28 49.84
N GLY A 462 -133.88 -1.16 49.77
CA GLY A 462 -133.94 -0.11 50.82
C GLY A 462 -132.69 0.78 50.96
N GLU A 463 -132.89 2.09 50.79
CA GLU A 463 -131.95 3.21 50.65
C GLU A 463 -131.40 3.84 51.96
N GLY A 464 -130.40 4.73 51.79
CA GLY A 464 -130.06 5.87 52.68
C GLY A 464 -128.80 5.69 53.54
N SER A 465 -127.99 6.68 53.91
CA SER A 465 -127.69 8.06 53.54
C SER A 465 -126.50 8.49 54.44
N CYS A 466 -125.80 9.57 54.07
CA CYS A 466 -124.90 10.44 54.88
C CYS A 466 -123.38 10.14 54.97
N ARG A 467 -122.62 11.08 54.37
CA ARG A 467 -121.26 11.58 54.74
C ARG A 467 -121.21 11.99 56.25
N PRO A 468 -120.04 12.17 56.94
CA PRO A 468 -118.90 13.01 56.51
C PRO A 468 -117.45 12.63 56.97
N GLU A 469 -116.48 13.37 56.39
CA GLU A 469 -115.12 13.78 56.85
C GLU A 469 -114.12 12.82 57.57
N VAL A 470 -112.86 12.78 57.07
CA VAL A 470 -111.62 13.45 57.60
C VAL A 470 -110.35 12.85 56.91
N ASN A 471 -109.46 13.72 56.42
CA ASN A 471 -108.10 13.51 55.83
C ASN A 471 -107.02 13.27 56.93
N PRO A 472 -105.66 13.13 56.73
CA PRO A 472 -104.77 13.47 55.59
C PRO A 472 -103.68 12.39 55.25
N THR A 473 -102.89 12.44 54.16
CA THR A 473 -101.71 13.31 53.96
C THR A 473 -101.26 13.24 52.47
N GLY A 474 -101.03 14.39 51.83
CA GLY A 474 -100.27 14.55 50.58
C GLY A 474 -98.75 14.69 50.84
N PRO A 475 -97.90 15.22 49.92
CA PRO A 475 -98.18 16.04 48.72
C PRO A 475 -97.76 15.35 47.38
N ARG A 476 -98.42 15.61 46.24
CA ARG A 476 -98.33 16.75 45.26
C ARG A 476 -97.00 16.81 44.47
N LEU A 477 -97.00 16.57 43.14
CA LEU A 477 -97.33 17.49 42.01
C LEU A 477 -96.29 18.61 41.85
N ALA A 478 -95.87 19.11 40.69
CA ALA A 478 -96.04 18.82 39.27
C ALA A 478 -95.24 19.90 38.51
N GLY A 479 -94.99 19.69 37.22
CA GLY A 479 -94.72 20.76 36.24
C GLY A 479 -93.29 20.75 35.69
N ASP A 480 -93.06 21.02 34.40
CA ASP A 480 -93.98 21.31 33.32
C ASP A 480 -93.20 21.30 31.97
N GLN A 481 -93.95 21.18 30.88
CA GLN A 481 -93.68 21.66 29.51
C GLN A 481 -92.58 21.03 28.61
N ALA A 482 -93.07 20.12 27.75
CA ALA A 482 -93.23 20.28 26.28
C ALA A 482 -92.08 20.82 25.39
N ARG A 483 -91.62 19.97 24.44
CA ARG A 483 -91.91 20.02 22.98
C ARG A 483 -90.86 19.20 22.18
N SER A 484 -91.34 18.38 21.24
CA SER A 484 -90.58 17.72 20.15
C SER A 484 -90.33 18.70 18.98
N PRO A 485 -89.83 18.33 17.75
CA PRO A 485 -89.18 17.09 17.24
C PRO A 485 -88.00 17.29 16.20
N GLY A 486 -87.36 16.19 15.75
CA GLY A 486 -86.69 15.94 14.44
C GLY A 486 -85.38 16.71 14.14
N SER A 487 -84.54 16.45 13.12
CA SER A 487 -84.22 15.37 12.16
C SER A 487 -83.00 15.90 11.36
N THR A 488 -82.02 15.04 11.02
CA THR A 488 -81.06 15.11 9.88
C THR A 488 -80.13 16.32 9.64
N GLY A 489 -78.86 16.04 9.32
CA GLY A 489 -78.15 16.73 8.22
C GLY A 489 -76.76 17.31 8.52
N ASP A 490 -75.76 16.84 7.76
CA ASP A 490 -74.34 17.22 7.73
C ASP A 490 -74.04 18.69 7.34
N HIS A 491 -72.90 19.22 7.80
CA HIS A 491 -71.67 19.48 7.00
C HIS A 491 -70.69 20.45 7.68
N ALA A 492 -69.42 20.03 7.68
CA ALA A 492 -68.16 20.78 7.52
C ALA A 492 -67.95 22.16 8.20
N GLY A 493 -66.88 22.26 9.00
CA GLY A 493 -66.32 23.56 9.37
C GLY A 493 -65.26 23.55 10.49
N ARG A 494 -64.07 23.03 10.17
CA ARG A 494 -62.74 23.42 10.67
C ARG A 494 -62.70 24.62 11.65
N LEU A 495 -62.07 24.46 12.83
CA LEU A 495 -61.02 25.33 13.41
C LEU A 495 -60.65 24.89 14.86
N GLY A 496 -59.41 24.43 15.04
CA GLY A 496 -58.53 24.85 16.16
C GLY A 496 -58.72 24.26 17.58
N PRO A 497 -57.64 23.85 18.28
CA PRO A 497 -57.68 23.05 19.51
C PRO A 497 -57.52 23.88 20.79
N SER A 498 -57.91 23.35 21.96
CA SER A 498 -57.44 23.84 23.26
C SER A 498 -57.27 22.73 24.29
N ARG A 499 -56.12 22.83 24.95
CA ARG A 499 -55.43 21.89 25.82
C ARG A 499 -56.13 21.69 27.17
N ALA A 500 -56.06 20.46 27.69
CA ALA A 500 -56.12 20.19 29.12
C ALA A 500 -54.68 20.08 29.68
N VAL A 501 -54.51 20.63 30.88
CA VAL A 501 -53.25 20.91 31.59
C VAL A 501 -52.92 19.75 32.53
N SER A 502 -51.63 19.38 32.63
CA SER A 502 -51.08 18.47 33.64
C SER A 502 -50.41 19.26 34.78
N SER A 503 -50.52 18.73 35.99
CA SER A 503 -50.34 19.39 37.29
C SER A 503 -48.89 19.50 37.77
N LEU A 504 -48.01 20.20 37.05
CA LEU A 504 -46.70 20.61 37.58
C LEU A 504 -46.27 21.93 36.93
N GLY A 505 -46.51 23.04 37.64
CA GLY A 505 -46.39 24.41 37.11
C GLY A 505 -44.98 24.87 36.80
N HIS A 506 -44.53 24.67 35.55
CA HIS A 506 -43.42 25.42 34.95
C HIS A 506 -43.80 25.99 33.57
N THR A 507 -43.60 27.29 33.41
CA THR A 507 -43.69 28.05 32.16
C THR A 507 -42.38 27.91 31.38
N LEU A 508 -42.43 27.33 30.19
CA LEU A 508 -41.32 27.33 29.23
C LEU A 508 -41.58 28.40 28.15
N VAL A 509 -40.69 29.39 28.11
CA VAL A 509 -40.61 30.45 27.10
C VAL A 509 -39.91 29.90 25.85
N GLU A 510 -40.50 30.09 24.68
CA GLU A 510 -39.89 29.81 23.37
C GLU A 510 -38.79 30.82 23.03
N SER A 511 -37.69 30.34 22.47
CA SER A 511 -36.84 31.11 21.55
C SER A 511 -36.20 30.16 20.53
N ALA A 512 -36.36 30.51 19.26
CA ALA A 512 -35.99 29.75 18.08
C ALA A 512 -34.49 29.84 17.76
N LEU A 513 -33.93 28.75 17.19
CA LEU A 513 -33.26 28.69 15.87
C LEU A 513 -32.29 27.49 15.79
N THR A 514 -32.26 26.90 14.59
CA THR A 514 -31.29 25.92 14.03
C THR A 514 -31.33 24.46 14.49
N ARG A 515 -32.15 23.64 13.81
CA ARG A 515 -31.72 22.30 13.37
C ARG A 515 -32.43 21.88 12.06
N PRO A 516 -31.72 21.24 11.10
CA PRO A 516 -32.30 20.81 9.83
C PRO A 516 -33.19 19.58 10.01
N SER A 517 -34.35 19.61 9.36
CA SER A 517 -35.31 18.51 9.27
C SER A 517 -34.81 17.37 8.38
N LEU A 518 -34.76 16.15 8.92
CA LEU A 518 -34.76 14.90 8.15
C LEU A 518 -36.19 14.60 7.65
N PRO A 519 -36.37 14.05 6.43
CA PRO A 519 -37.69 13.78 5.89
C PRO A 519 -38.33 12.51 6.49
N SER A 520 -39.65 12.58 6.64
CA SER A 520 -40.59 11.56 7.11
C SER A 520 -40.67 10.34 6.16
N PRO A 521 -40.87 9.11 6.67
CA PRO A 521 -40.96 7.90 5.85
C PRO A 521 -42.42 7.59 5.49
N HIS A 522 -43.01 8.31 4.54
CA HIS A 522 -44.27 7.90 3.92
C HIS A 522 -44.16 7.91 2.41
N GLY A 523 -44.35 6.72 1.83
CA GLY A 523 -44.84 6.48 0.47
C GLY A 523 -44.03 7.12 -0.66
N THR A 524 -43.05 6.38 -1.18
CA THR A 524 -42.63 6.60 -2.56
C THR A 524 -42.55 5.25 -3.25
N THR A 525 -43.48 5.03 -4.16
CA THR A 525 -43.40 4.07 -5.25
C THR A 525 -41.97 4.07 -5.81
N PRO A 526 -41.34 2.91 -6.09
CA PRO A 526 -40.02 2.89 -6.68
C PRO A 526 -40.08 3.67 -7.99
N ARG A 527 -39.44 4.84 -8.02
CA ARG A 527 -39.27 5.61 -9.24
C ARG A 527 -38.38 4.75 -10.13
N PHE A 528 -38.96 4.11 -11.15
CA PHE A 528 -38.19 3.49 -12.21
C PHE A 528 -37.16 4.53 -12.71
N PRO A 529 -35.86 4.17 -12.82
CA PRO A 529 -34.87 5.07 -13.38
C PRO A 529 -35.38 5.57 -14.73
N ASP A 530 -35.22 6.87 -15.02
CA ASP A 530 -35.52 7.36 -16.36
C ASP A 530 -34.74 6.49 -17.38
N PRO A 531 -35.32 6.10 -18.53
CA PRO A 531 -34.67 5.20 -19.49
C PRO A 531 -33.27 5.67 -19.93
N GLU A 532 -33.04 6.98 -19.92
CA GLU A 532 -31.75 7.63 -20.16
C GLU A 532 -30.73 7.37 -19.03
N GLU A 533 -31.16 7.42 -17.77
CA GLU A 533 -30.31 7.11 -16.62
C GLU A 533 -30.00 5.62 -16.57
N GLN A 534 -30.96 4.75 -16.88
CA GLN A 534 -30.74 3.31 -16.98
C GLN A 534 -29.73 2.96 -18.09
N LYS A 535 -29.83 3.61 -19.26
CA LYS A 535 -28.82 3.50 -20.33
C LYS A 535 -27.44 4.00 -19.90
N GLY A 536 -27.39 5.08 -19.10
CA GLY A 536 -26.15 5.62 -18.53
C GLY A 536 -25.47 4.63 -17.58
N TRP A 537 -26.23 4.04 -16.65
CA TRP A 537 -25.72 3.02 -15.73
C TRP A 537 -25.28 1.75 -16.46
N GLN A 538 -26.03 1.34 -17.49
CA GLN A 538 -25.69 0.18 -18.30
C GLN A 538 -24.41 0.43 -19.11
N ALA A 539 -24.24 1.63 -19.69
CA ALA A 539 -23.01 2.03 -20.37
C ALA A 539 -21.80 2.05 -19.44
N GLN A 540 -21.96 2.56 -18.22
CA GLN A 540 -20.88 2.63 -17.22
C GLN A 540 -20.52 1.23 -16.70
N ALA A 541 -21.50 0.35 -16.49
CA ALA A 541 -21.27 -1.04 -16.11
C ALA A 541 -20.54 -1.82 -17.22
N THR A 542 -20.86 -1.57 -18.48
CA THR A 542 -20.16 -2.18 -19.63
C THR A 542 -18.75 -1.65 -19.83
N GLU A 543 -18.52 -0.35 -19.60
CA GLU A 543 -17.18 0.24 -19.63
C GLU A 543 -16.32 -0.36 -18.52
N ALA A 544 -16.86 -0.48 -17.30
CA ALA A 544 -16.17 -1.15 -16.20
C ALA A 544 -15.87 -2.62 -16.51
N LYS A 545 -16.77 -3.33 -17.19
CA LYS A 545 -16.56 -4.72 -17.64
C LYS A 545 -15.47 -4.82 -18.71
N ALA A 546 -15.44 -3.90 -19.67
CA ALA A 546 -14.41 -3.83 -20.71
C ALA A 546 -13.02 -3.50 -20.12
N LEU A 547 -12.96 -2.56 -19.16
CA LEU A 547 -11.74 -2.25 -18.42
C LEU A 547 -11.25 -3.44 -17.62
N TRP A 548 -12.15 -4.16 -16.95
CA TRP A 548 -11.80 -5.37 -16.21
C TRP A 548 -11.22 -6.45 -17.14
N GLN A 549 -11.87 -6.74 -18.27
CA GLN A 549 -11.37 -7.69 -19.27
C GLN A 549 -10.00 -7.29 -19.83
N ALA A 550 -9.79 -6.00 -20.12
CA ALA A 550 -8.50 -5.50 -20.57
C ALA A 550 -7.41 -5.65 -19.49
N ALA A 551 -7.74 -5.38 -18.23
CA ALA A 551 -6.84 -5.56 -17.09
C ALA A 551 -6.54 -7.04 -16.80
N GLU A 552 -7.47 -7.96 -17.05
CA GLU A 552 -7.21 -9.40 -16.96
C GLU A 552 -6.19 -9.86 -17.99
N VAL A 553 -6.35 -9.44 -19.24
CA VAL A 553 -5.39 -9.74 -20.31
C VAL A 553 -4.03 -9.10 -20.02
N GLU A 554 -4.01 -7.87 -19.52
CA GLU A 554 -2.76 -7.21 -19.09
C GLU A 554 -2.06 -8.00 -17.98
N ARG A 555 -2.79 -8.44 -16.97
CA ARG A 555 -2.27 -9.27 -15.87
C ARG A 555 -1.69 -10.58 -16.40
N ASP A 556 -2.40 -11.28 -17.29
CA ASP A 556 -1.96 -12.57 -17.83
C ASP A 556 -0.69 -12.40 -18.68
N ARG A 557 -0.63 -11.34 -19.50
CA ARG A 557 0.55 -10.99 -20.30
C ARG A 557 1.74 -10.52 -19.47
N LEU A 558 1.51 -9.76 -18.41
CA LEU A 558 2.55 -9.43 -17.44
C LEU A 558 3.06 -10.68 -16.73
N GLY A 559 2.18 -11.65 -16.48
CA GLY A 559 2.54 -13.00 -16.02
C GLY A 559 3.51 -13.69 -16.98
N GLU A 560 3.19 -13.74 -18.28
CA GLU A 560 4.10 -14.28 -19.30
C GLU A 560 5.45 -13.53 -19.32
N PHE A 561 5.45 -12.21 -19.24
CA PHE A 561 6.68 -11.42 -19.18
C PHE A 561 7.55 -11.78 -17.97
N VAL A 562 6.93 -11.96 -16.79
CA VAL A 562 7.61 -12.44 -15.59
C VAL A 562 8.22 -13.83 -15.80
N THR A 563 7.52 -14.75 -16.47
CA THR A 563 8.07 -16.10 -16.77
C THR A 563 9.28 -16.04 -17.71
N VAL A 564 9.26 -15.16 -18.72
CA VAL A 564 10.40 -14.94 -19.63
C VAL A 564 11.60 -14.38 -18.86
N LEU A 565 11.38 -13.41 -17.97
CA LEU A 565 12.43 -12.88 -17.13
C LEU A 565 12.98 -13.91 -16.14
N GLN A 566 12.12 -14.72 -15.52
CA GLN A 566 12.53 -15.81 -14.63
C GLN A 566 13.42 -16.81 -15.37
N ARG A 567 12.99 -17.25 -16.55
CA ARG A 567 13.78 -18.18 -17.40
C ARG A 567 15.13 -17.59 -17.79
N ARG A 568 15.19 -16.29 -18.14
CA ARG A 568 16.45 -15.61 -18.47
C ARG A 568 17.39 -15.53 -17.25
N VAL A 569 16.85 -15.35 -16.05
CA VAL A 569 17.62 -15.39 -14.79
C VAL A 569 18.13 -16.80 -14.53
N GLU A 570 17.29 -17.83 -14.69
CA GLU A 570 17.68 -19.23 -14.57
C GLU A 570 18.81 -19.59 -15.56
N ASP A 571 18.69 -19.21 -16.83
CA ASP A 571 19.71 -19.42 -17.85
C ASP A 571 21.02 -18.68 -17.52
N SER A 572 20.95 -17.49 -16.90
CA SER A 572 22.15 -16.79 -16.43
C SER A 572 22.81 -17.49 -15.23
N SER A 573 22.00 -18.06 -14.35
CA SER A 573 22.44 -18.82 -13.17
C SER A 573 23.10 -20.14 -13.58
N THR A 574 22.54 -20.87 -14.55
CA THR A 574 23.13 -22.10 -15.09
C THR A 574 24.49 -21.84 -15.74
N ARG A 575 24.60 -20.80 -16.58
CA ARG A 575 25.87 -20.37 -17.17
C ARG A 575 26.91 -20.00 -16.12
N LEU A 576 26.50 -19.34 -15.03
CA LEU A 576 27.39 -19.02 -13.91
C LEU A 576 27.89 -20.29 -13.22
N LEU A 577 27.00 -21.25 -12.95
CA LEU A 577 27.37 -22.53 -12.35
C LEU A 577 28.32 -23.34 -13.23
N GLU A 578 28.12 -23.32 -14.56
CA GLU A 578 29.04 -23.92 -15.54
C GLU A 578 30.42 -23.27 -15.50
N ALA A 579 30.49 -21.93 -15.54
CA ALA A 579 31.75 -21.20 -15.41
C ALA A 579 32.48 -21.49 -14.09
N GLU A 580 31.74 -21.64 -12.97
CA GLU A 580 32.36 -22.05 -11.71
C GLU A 580 32.88 -23.49 -11.74
N ARG A 581 32.21 -24.42 -12.41
CA ARG A 581 32.68 -25.80 -12.60
C ARG A 581 33.96 -25.82 -13.43
N GLU A 582 34.01 -25.06 -14.52
CA GLU A 582 35.20 -24.91 -15.35
C GLU A 582 36.37 -24.31 -14.57
N LEU A 583 36.12 -23.30 -13.73
CA LEU A 583 37.13 -22.73 -12.85
C LEU A 583 37.67 -23.77 -11.85
N ARG A 584 36.79 -24.59 -11.25
CA ARG A 584 37.21 -25.68 -10.35
C ARG A 584 38.05 -26.72 -11.11
N ALA A 585 37.65 -27.08 -12.32
CA ALA A 585 38.42 -28.00 -13.17
C ALA A 585 39.79 -27.41 -13.56
N ALA A 586 39.85 -26.12 -13.90
CA ALA A 586 41.11 -25.42 -14.19
C ALA A 586 42.05 -25.40 -12.98
N ARG A 587 41.52 -25.18 -11.77
CA ARG A 587 42.30 -25.24 -10.51
C ARG A 587 42.86 -26.64 -10.26
N GLN A 588 42.05 -27.69 -10.46
CA GLN A 588 42.50 -29.07 -10.32
C GLN A 588 43.61 -29.40 -11.33
N ARG A 589 43.48 -28.95 -12.58
CA ARG A 589 44.53 -29.09 -13.60
C ARG A 589 45.82 -28.36 -13.20
N SER A 590 45.72 -27.15 -12.63
CA SER A 590 46.89 -26.41 -12.12
C SER A 590 47.64 -27.20 -11.05
N VAL A 591 46.94 -27.75 -10.07
CA VAL A 591 47.54 -28.54 -8.98
C VAL A 591 48.26 -29.78 -9.52
N VAL A 592 47.68 -30.46 -10.51
CA VAL A 592 48.32 -31.63 -11.14
C VAL A 592 49.60 -31.23 -11.87
N LEU A 593 49.58 -30.11 -12.61
CA LEU A 593 50.75 -29.60 -13.31
C LEU A 593 51.84 -29.16 -12.32
N GLU A 594 51.47 -28.49 -11.23
CA GLU A 594 52.39 -28.11 -10.13
C GLU A 594 53.07 -29.34 -9.52
N GLN A 595 52.32 -30.41 -9.25
CA GLN A 595 52.87 -31.67 -8.73
C GLN A 595 53.81 -32.35 -9.73
N GLN A 596 53.51 -32.30 -11.03
CA GLN A 596 54.41 -32.81 -12.07
C GLN A 596 55.70 -31.99 -12.14
N LEU A 597 55.59 -30.67 -11.98
CA LEU A 597 56.73 -29.76 -11.93
C LEU A 597 57.63 -30.01 -10.72
N GLU A 598 57.03 -30.24 -9.55
CA GLU A 598 57.76 -30.58 -8.32
C GLU A 598 58.47 -31.93 -8.44
N LYS A 599 57.83 -32.95 -9.05
CA LYS A 599 58.46 -34.25 -9.34
C LYS A 599 59.67 -34.13 -10.27
N VAL A 600 59.58 -33.31 -11.33
CA VAL A 600 60.70 -33.07 -12.24
C VAL A 600 61.83 -32.27 -11.57
N ARG A 601 61.52 -31.41 -10.59
CA ARG A 601 62.52 -30.65 -9.80
C ARG A 601 63.23 -31.50 -8.73
N LEU A 602 62.62 -32.59 -8.27
CA LEU A 602 63.15 -33.46 -7.20
C LEU A 602 63.99 -34.65 -7.71
N GLU A 603 64.22 -34.78 -9.02
CA GLU A 603 65.12 -35.77 -9.63
C GLU A 603 66.49 -35.16 -10.00
N PRO A 604 67.46 -35.02 -9.06
CA PRO A 604 68.86 -34.83 -9.39
C PRO A 604 69.62 -36.17 -9.29
N GLY A 605 70.02 -36.71 -10.44
CA GLY A 605 70.81 -37.95 -10.53
C GLY A 605 72.12 -37.90 -9.73
N ARG A 606 72.25 -38.83 -8.78
CA ARG A 606 73.49 -39.23 -8.12
C ARG A 606 74.29 -40.16 -9.05
N ALA A 607 75.41 -39.70 -9.60
CA ALA A 607 76.45 -40.60 -10.12
C ALA A 607 77.86 -40.00 -9.93
N SER A 608 78.51 -40.54 -8.90
CA SER A 608 79.95 -40.82 -8.70
C SER A 608 81.04 -39.79 -9.05
N ALA A 609 81.80 -39.47 -8.00
CA ALA A 609 83.08 -38.78 -8.03
C ALA A 609 84.24 -39.67 -8.55
N ARG A 610 85.16 -39.09 -9.34
CA ARG A 610 86.63 -39.21 -9.19
C ARG A 610 87.37 -38.46 -10.29
N GLY A 611 88.25 -37.52 -9.92
CA GLY A 611 89.27 -36.97 -10.82
C GLY A 611 89.84 -35.61 -10.39
N ARG A 612 90.90 -35.65 -9.56
CA ARG A 612 91.97 -34.65 -9.30
C ARG A 612 92.18 -33.61 -10.43
N ALA A 613 92.59 -32.35 -10.23
CA ALA A 613 93.37 -31.70 -9.19
C ALA A 613 93.28 -30.15 -9.32
N GLY A 614 93.61 -29.40 -8.24
CA GLY A 614 94.07 -28.00 -8.34
C GLY A 614 93.37 -26.98 -7.41
N LEU A 615 93.80 -26.90 -6.15
CA LEU A 615 93.58 -25.77 -5.22
C LEU A 615 94.63 -24.64 -5.50
N PRO A 616 94.61 -23.42 -4.88
CA PRO A 616 93.91 -23.02 -3.64
C PRO A 616 93.31 -21.58 -3.54
N ALA A 617 92.51 -21.43 -2.47
CA ALA A 617 92.34 -20.26 -1.56
C ALA A 617 91.92 -18.86 -2.08
N SER A 618 90.79 -18.34 -1.57
CA SER A 618 90.83 -17.42 -0.42
C SER A 618 89.43 -17.01 0.06
N SER A 619 89.34 -16.83 1.37
CA SER A 619 88.32 -16.15 2.16
C SER A 619 87.73 -14.90 1.49
N THR A 620 86.45 -14.60 1.73
CA THR A 620 86.01 -13.43 2.54
C THR A 620 84.53 -13.10 2.30
N ARG A 621 83.71 -13.35 3.33
CA ARG A 621 82.64 -12.48 3.87
C ARG A 621 82.26 -11.29 3.00
N ASN A 622 81.03 -11.22 2.46
CA ASN A 622 80.44 -9.96 2.03
C ASN A 622 78.90 -9.97 2.08
N ASN A 623 78.36 -8.98 2.80
CA ASN A 623 76.99 -8.48 2.74
C ASN A 623 76.61 -8.05 1.32
N PRO A 624 75.31 -8.06 0.95
CA PRO A 624 74.80 -7.14 -0.05
C PRO A 624 73.98 -6.03 0.64
N THR A 625 74.63 -4.89 0.81
CA THR A 625 73.99 -3.58 0.89
C THR A 625 73.24 -3.31 -0.43
N GLY A 626 71.91 -3.25 -0.35
CA GLY A 626 71.06 -2.77 -1.44
C GLY A 626 71.07 -1.25 -1.50
N SER A 627 71.79 -0.70 -2.48
CA SER A 627 71.59 0.65 -2.99
C SER A 627 70.36 0.67 -3.89
N LYS A 628 69.28 1.34 -3.47
CA LYS A 628 68.23 1.85 -4.38
C LYS A 628 68.12 3.35 -4.19
N LYS A 629 68.84 4.09 -5.04
CA LYS A 629 68.45 5.43 -5.49
C LYS A 629 67.08 5.33 -6.17
N ALA A 630 66.24 6.33 -5.96
CA ALA A 630 65.06 6.60 -6.78
C ALA A 630 65.47 6.86 -8.24
N PRO A 631 64.62 6.55 -9.23
CA PRO A 631 64.82 7.02 -10.58
C PRO A 631 64.11 8.37 -10.78
N SER A 632 64.86 9.44 -11.01
CA SER A 632 64.46 10.46 -11.99
C SER A 632 65.34 10.28 -13.22
N SER A 633 64.69 9.89 -14.33
CA SER A 633 65.05 10.16 -15.72
C SER A 633 66.54 10.18 -16.12
N ALA A 634 67.07 9.04 -16.57
CA ALA A 634 68.14 8.92 -17.57
C ALA A 634 68.07 7.49 -18.19
N PRO A 635 68.62 7.26 -19.40
CA PRO A 635 68.01 6.51 -20.50
C PRO A 635 67.96 4.98 -20.31
N MET A 636 67.08 4.35 -21.08
CA MET A 636 66.83 2.91 -21.19
C MET A 636 68.08 2.02 -21.30
N SER A 637 67.89 0.73 -20.98
CA SER A 637 68.74 -0.47 -21.26
C SER A 637 69.52 -0.97 -20.02
N ASN A 638 69.17 -2.10 -19.38
CA ASN A 638 69.25 -3.45 -19.94
C ASN A 638 68.23 -4.42 -19.31
N VAL A 639 66.95 -4.26 -19.64
CA VAL A 639 66.10 -5.43 -19.92
C VAL A 639 66.06 -5.47 -21.45
N PRO A 640 66.27 -6.62 -22.11
CA PRO A 640 66.19 -6.71 -23.57
C PRO A 640 64.92 -5.99 -24.02
N VAL A 641 65.05 -5.05 -24.96
CA VAL A 641 63.91 -4.26 -25.46
C VAL A 641 62.81 -5.20 -25.95
N GLU A 642 63.20 -6.39 -26.44
CA GLU A 642 62.30 -7.49 -26.75
C GLU A 642 61.38 -7.88 -25.58
N SER A 643 61.89 -8.02 -24.36
CA SER A 643 61.10 -8.46 -23.19
C SER A 643 60.13 -7.39 -22.68
N GLN A 644 60.48 -6.11 -22.76
CA GLN A 644 59.54 -5.02 -22.45
C GLN A 644 58.45 -4.87 -23.52
N VAL A 645 58.82 -5.07 -24.79
CA VAL A 645 57.85 -5.09 -25.90
C VAL A 645 56.92 -6.29 -25.76
N GLU A 646 57.41 -7.47 -25.39
CA GLU A 646 56.61 -8.67 -25.11
C GLU A 646 55.66 -8.47 -23.92
N GLU A 647 56.11 -7.85 -22.82
CA GLU A 647 55.27 -7.56 -21.67
C GLU A 647 54.16 -6.55 -21.99
N LEU A 648 54.49 -5.48 -22.73
CA LEU A 648 53.51 -4.49 -23.19
C LEU A 648 52.53 -5.10 -24.20
N THR A 649 52.99 -6.01 -25.07
CA THR A 649 52.16 -6.73 -26.03
C THR A 649 51.20 -7.68 -25.32
N ALA A 650 51.66 -8.40 -24.30
CA ALA A 650 50.80 -9.26 -23.48
C ALA A 650 49.75 -8.47 -22.69
N ARG A 651 50.12 -7.30 -22.13
CA ARG A 651 49.17 -6.41 -21.46
C ARG A 651 48.14 -5.83 -22.42
N LEU A 652 48.57 -5.44 -23.62
CA LEU A 652 47.68 -4.96 -24.67
C LEU A 652 46.71 -6.06 -25.11
N ALA A 653 47.18 -7.30 -25.27
CA ALA A 653 46.34 -8.44 -25.62
C ALA A 653 45.25 -8.70 -24.56
N VAL A 654 45.62 -8.74 -23.27
CA VAL A 654 44.65 -8.87 -22.17
C VAL A 654 43.64 -7.73 -22.18
N GLN A 655 44.10 -6.49 -22.40
CA GLN A 655 43.21 -5.34 -22.42
C GLN A 655 42.27 -5.36 -23.64
N VAL A 656 42.71 -5.89 -24.79
CA VAL A 656 41.87 -6.09 -25.97
C VAL A 656 40.81 -7.16 -25.70
N GLU A 657 41.19 -8.30 -25.10
CA GLU A 657 40.25 -9.37 -24.71
C GLU A 657 39.22 -8.88 -23.69
N GLU A 658 39.64 -8.12 -22.67
CA GLU A 658 38.72 -7.51 -21.70
C GLU A 658 37.73 -6.55 -22.38
N ASN A 659 38.21 -5.72 -23.31
CA ASN A 659 37.34 -4.81 -24.05
C ASN A 659 36.35 -5.58 -24.95
N GLU A 660 36.76 -6.69 -25.55
CA GLU A 660 35.89 -7.52 -26.37
C GLU A 660 34.82 -8.23 -25.54
N LEU A 661 35.18 -8.75 -24.36
CA LEU A 661 34.23 -9.32 -23.40
C LEU A 661 33.23 -8.27 -22.88
N LEU A 662 33.70 -7.06 -22.58
CA LEU A 662 32.82 -5.97 -22.18
C LEU A 662 31.87 -5.55 -23.31
N ARG A 663 32.36 -5.49 -24.55
CA ARG A 663 31.54 -5.19 -25.74
C ARG A 663 30.48 -6.27 -25.99
N THR A 664 30.84 -7.55 -25.89
CA THR A 664 29.89 -8.65 -26.07
C THR A 664 28.85 -8.70 -24.95
N ALA A 665 29.25 -8.46 -23.70
CA ALA A 665 28.35 -8.34 -22.56
C ALA A 665 27.37 -7.16 -22.71
N LEU A 666 27.88 -5.99 -23.09
CA LEU A 666 27.05 -4.81 -23.36
C LEU A 666 26.06 -5.07 -24.50
N GLY A 667 26.53 -5.68 -25.59
CA GLY A 667 25.68 -6.04 -26.73
C GLY A 667 24.58 -7.05 -26.36
N SER A 668 24.89 -8.02 -25.49
CA SER A 668 23.89 -8.95 -24.97
C SER A 668 22.87 -8.27 -24.06
N ALA A 669 23.31 -7.33 -23.22
CA ALA A 669 22.41 -6.58 -22.34
C ALA A 669 21.49 -5.65 -23.13
N LEU A 670 22.00 -5.00 -24.18
CA LEU A 670 21.22 -4.16 -25.09
C LEU A 670 20.15 -4.97 -25.83
N ARG A 671 20.51 -6.12 -26.42
CA ARG A 671 19.53 -7.02 -27.06
C ARG A 671 18.45 -7.49 -26.10
N GLY A 672 18.81 -7.85 -24.88
CA GLY A 672 17.83 -8.22 -23.85
C GLY A 672 16.85 -7.09 -23.54
N LYS A 673 17.33 -5.84 -23.47
CA LYS A 673 16.47 -4.66 -23.29
C LYS A 673 15.57 -4.40 -24.49
N GLU A 674 16.08 -4.55 -25.71
CA GLU A 674 15.30 -4.40 -26.94
C GLU A 674 14.18 -5.44 -27.03
N GLU A 675 14.46 -6.70 -26.66
CA GLU A 675 13.46 -7.76 -26.55
C GLU A 675 12.40 -7.40 -25.51
N ASP A 676 12.81 -6.95 -24.33
CA ASP A 676 11.88 -6.55 -23.26
C ASP A 676 10.94 -5.43 -23.76
N PHE A 677 11.50 -4.37 -24.35
CA PHE A 677 10.71 -3.28 -24.91
C PHE A 677 9.75 -3.75 -26.00
N ARG A 678 10.17 -4.68 -26.86
CA ARG A 678 9.32 -5.23 -27.92
C ARG A 678 8.11 -5.94 -27.33
N VAL A 679 8.33 -6.81 -26.34
CA VAL A 679 7.24 -7.54 -25.67
C VAL A 679 6.32 -6.57 -24.92
N TYR A 680 6.86 -5.54 -24.27
CA TYR A 680 6.04 -4.50 -23.64
C TYR A 680 5.15 -3.72 -24.64
N HIS A 681 5.67 -3.37 -25.81
CA HIS A 681 4.88 -2.66 -26.82
C HIS A 681 3.80 -3.57 -27.43
N GLU A 682 4.13 -4.85 -27.65
CA GLU A 682 3.18 -5.84 -28.17
C GLU A 682 2.03 -6.09 -27.17
N THR A 683 2.35 -6.25 -25.90
CA THR A 683 1.33 -6.42 -24.84
C THR A 683 0.44 -5.18 -24.72
N LEU A 684 1.01 -3.98 -24.75
CA LEU A 684 0.23 -2.73 -24.74
C LEU A 684 -0.70 -2.62 -25.96
N ALA A 685 -0.23 -3.02 -27.14
CA ALA A 685 -1.04 -3.02 -28.36
C ALA A 685 -2.21 -4.00 -28.29
N GLN A 686 -1.97 -5.22 -27.76
CA GLN A 686 -3.00 -6.23 -27.59
C GLN A 686 -4.06 -5.81 -26.56
N VAL A 687 -3.66 -5.26 -25.41
CA VAL A 687 -4.58 -4.76 -24.37
C VAL A 687 -5.47 -3.63 -24.93
N LYS A 688 -4.89 -2.69 -25.67
CA LYS A 688 -5.65 -1.65 -26.39
C LYS A 688 -6.62 -2.27 -27.41
N GLY A 689 -6.21 -3.30 -28.12
CA GLY A 689 -7.05 -4.03 -29.08
C GLY A 689 -8.28 -4.66 -28.41
N VAL A 690 -8.08 -5.39 -27.31
CA VAL A 690 -9.17 -6.04 -26.54
C VAL A 690 -10.13 -4.99 -25.98
N PHE A 691 -9.60 -3.90 -25.41
CA PHE A 691 -10.43 -2.82 -24.89
C PHE A 691 -11.30 -2.17 -25.98
N LEU A 692 -10.70 -1.83 -27.13
CA LEU A 692 -11.44 -1.25 -28.25
C LEU A 692 -12.45 -2.24 -28.86
N GLN A 693 -12.14 -3.54 -28.86
CA GLN A 693 -13.06 -4.57 -29.34
C GLN A 693 -14.27 -4.71 -28.42
N ALA A 694 -14.07 -4.71 -27.10
CA ALA A 694 -15.16 -4.74 -26.12
C ALA A 694 -16.07 -3.50 -26.24
N LEU A 695 -15.50 -2.31 -26.45
CA LEU A 695 -16.27 -1.09 -26.69
C LEU A 695 -17.01 -1.10 -28.05
N ARG A 696 -16.49 -1.77 -29.08
CA ARG A 696 -17.16 -1.90 -30.38
C ARG A 696 -18.34 -2.88 -30.31
N GLN A 697 -18.18 -4.00 -29.61
CA GLN A 697 -19.26 -4.98 -29.38
C GLN A 697 -20.44 -4.32 -28.64
N GLN A 698 -20.16 -3.41 -27.69
CA GLN A 698 -21.19 -2.62 -27.03
C GLN A 698 -22.01 -1.74 -28.01
N ARG A 699 -21.38 -1.17 -29.04
CA ARG A 699 -22.09 -0.35 -30.04
C ARG A 699 -22.92 -1.18 -31.00
N THR A 700 -22.55 -2.44 -31.24
CA THR A 700 -23.30 -3.35 -32.13
C THR A 700 -24.48 -4.01 -31.42
N ASP A 701 -24.36 -4.29 -30.12
CA ASP A 701 -25.41 -4.95 -29.33
C ASP A 701 -26.49 -3.98 -28.82
N GLY A 702 -26.29 -2.67 -29.01
CA GLY A 702 -27.23 -1.61 -28.65
C GLY A 702 -28.13 -1.12 -29.79
N HIS A 703 -28.18 -1.83 -30.92
CA HIS A 703 -29.02 -1.52 -32.09
C HIS A 703 -30.18 -2.49 -32.26
#